data_AF-A0A0F4G583-F1
#
_entry.id   AF-A0A0F4G583-F1
#
_cell.length_a   1.000
_cell.length_b   1.000
_cell.length_c   1.000
_cell.angle_alpha   90.00
_cell.angle_beta   90.00
_cell.angle_gamma   90.00
#
_symmetry.space_group_name_H-M   'P 1'
#
loop_
_entity.id
_entity.type
_entity.pdbx_description
1 polymer ?
#
loop_
_entity_poly.entity_id
_entity_poly.type
_entity_poly.pdbx_seq_one_letter_code
_entity_poly.pdbx_strand_id
1 'polypeptide(L)'
;MARPLAQVLSYQKDLVDAVTCGPVTDSTTLVNLHKPDEDTGNGKLLACLTGIARPAKSCFLVLEDGETLGLSFARGEAPYYLHFTFNRLLTAPAARVECLIPTGTPGESPLKVSLEFAFTNEARQSEHIALEKFEVQPRVERFGRRKDEIVFDSYGASCEGLVNAEKRALALGEPVARILAVLRGLITNRSGTTLRFRFFNPIESWDSALPVVLPYIDGRTKLPSLLLPAWSTLWPPKPERSIAELLTAPAPHPMVQFECGGFTTPTQACVEYYESARIQHLEEDTALGQWKAVDHFGTLYQVGGAVVMALRFGDFKQLGGPGVGHFTLPDKLTVKMRWENRAGDQFHCDAARSTLPIQLPSVHDALFIITKANDKMLEACVKPSDDVQGEIFNVHVTSSENKFTLTSKLSAAVNLVHPDSSRWHDLLMNHDNSALETVDLAMKRVDDVEITPEIEKAVESAMRWLLTFQNWNEEQLIALRSLRSAVGSMVLISGPAGTGKTLVLQALCAFFYKLGLHVLVLAPANSNVKDFMAKLNKLFPEIDATRVFPSSKDFSPDKIAKKAHRGEDPKNSTQGPLQEAETDILEFDMVRAEVDSRDKQREKFDDCGLAAQVLKLAREGKISNVEVVAGVSEDSWGILRACIEQATEGTFDWRNVKDVQKYQKAYDACKAHHMALCRLVATTTGNFRCDDIVNNWAMEKHGVECRGIIYVLEEGCKDTEIDSISPMVFPEYRHKITGVVMLGDERQLEPCNTSAKGQLCFNNFTDRLSIPLLSRLKAEGFPCTELVVQHRMSKHIAHWPSQNFYAGGMLNGPGTEHTLAHKKPGLYYCAMNIISRLDASFNTTTDPVNQDKALRTHYFSIAGTRDSSKRSPFVNEHVRFFFNEIFWDLHAYYGESMNENVMIIVAYKGTKQIYQEAMSYLQKKHQIPACQLPQLLTIDSSQGCEAPVTIIDCAVQQYDPRLKNKHIGFVDDDKRMNVAFTRAKDVRWVMGGACSVALRSSQGRQETTPAYVRYRDEVEGTGELTKLPMQKLRQGEDWIKKLEKRTVCCGLKFRDEVTETEE
;
A
#
# COMPACT_ATOMS: atom_id res chain seq x y z
N MET A 1 -43.36 -4.32 28.94
CA MET A 1 -41.93 -4.22 29.33
C MET A 1 -41.13 -5.35 28.68
N ALA A 2 -40.93 -5.29 27.36
CA ALA A 2 -40.01 -6.19 26.65
C ALA A 2 -38.68 -5.45 26.47
N ARG A 3 -37.59 -6.15 26.79
CA ARG A 3 -36.26 -5.60 27.06
C ARG A 3 -35.67 -4.95 25.79
N PRO A 4 -35.25 -3.66 25.82
CA PRO A 4 -34.49 -2.98 24.75
C PRO A 4 -33.31 -3.78 24.19
N LEU A 5 -32.63 -4.51 25.06
CA LEU A 5 -31.58 -5.46 24.70
C LEU A 5 -32.11 -6.51 23.71
N ALA A 6 -33.32 -7.04 23.88
CA ALA A 6 -33.86 -8.10 23.02
C ALA A 6 -34.10 -7.64 21.56
N GLN A 7 -34.31 -6.35 21.31
CA GLN A 7 -34.44 -5.81 19.94
C GLN A 7 -33.08 -5.61 19.28
N VAL A 8 -32.11 -5.03 19.98
CA VAL A 8 -30.71 -4.92 19.51
C VAL A 8 -30.08 -6.30 19.33
N LEU A 9 -30.35 -7.24 20.24
CA LEU A 9 -29.87 -8.62 20.20
C LEU A 9 -30.67 -9.51 19.24
N SER A 10 -31.83 -9.08 18.72
CA SER A 10 -32.60 -9.89 17.77
C SER A 10 -31.84 -10.17 16.47
N TYR A 11 -30.93 -9.26 16.11
CA TYR A 11 -30.00 -9.38 14.98
C TYR A 11 -28.96 -10.49 15.16
N GLN A 12 -28.73 -10.95 16.41
CA GLN A 12 -27.82 -12.07 16.68
C GLN A 12 -28.26 -13.37 15.99
N LYS A 13 -29.56 -13.50 15.67
CA LYS A 13 -30.10 -14.65 14.94
C LYS A 13 -29.64 -14.71 13.49
N ASP A 14 -29.24 -13.57 12.92
CA ASP A 14 -28.78 -13.45 11.54
C ASP A 14 -27.27 -13.66 11.43
N LEU A 15 -26.57 -13.81 12.57
CA LEU A 15 -25.15 -14.13 12.60
C LEU A 15 -24.94 -15.59 12.19
N VAL A 16 -24.01 -15.78 11.26
CA VAL A 16 -23.59 -17.11 10.84
C VAL A 16 -22.07 -17.22 10.88
N ASP A 17 -21.62 -18.44 11.09
CA ASP A 17 -20.21 -18.82 11.09
C ASP A 17 -19.61 -18.65 9.68
N ALA A 18 -18.47 -17.99 9.60
CA ALA A 18 -17.84 -17.63 8.32
C ALA A 18 -17.47 -18.83 7.44
N VAL A 19 -17.26 -20.00 8.04
CA VAL A 19 -16.78 -21.20 7.35
C VAL A 19 -17.94 -22.13 7.02
N THR A 20 -18.80 -22.42 8.00
CA THR A 20 -19.90 -23.36 7.86
C THR A 20 -21.16 -22.73 7.30
N CYS A 21 -21.28 -21.40 7.35
CA CYS A 21 -22.52 -20.66 7.11
C CYS A 21 -23.69 -21.12 8.00
N GLY A 22 -23.40 -21.82 9.10
CA GLY A 22 -24.35 -22.25 10.12
C GLY A 22 -24.45 -21.27 11.28
N PRO A 23 -25.25 -21.55 12.33
CA PRO A 23 -25.36 -20.67 13.49
C PRO A 23 -24.02 -20.50 14.20
N VAL A 24 -23.76 -19.29 14.72
CA VAL A 24 -22.56 -18.99 15.53
C VAL A 24 -22.53 -19.82 16.81
N THR A 25 -21.36 -20.34 17.15
CA THR A 25 -21.12 -21.09 18.39
C THR A 25 -19.98 -20.45 19.19
N ASP A 26 -19.73 -20.93 20.41
CA ASP A 26 -18.60 -20.49 21.24
C ASP A 26 -17.23 -20.78 20.61
N SER A 27 -17.18 -21.67 19.60
CA SER A 27 -15.96 -22.01 18.85
C SER A 27 -15.79 -21.22 17.55
N THR A 28 -16.76 -20.40 17.16
CA THR A 28 -16.61 -19.54 15.99
C THR A 28 -15.46 -18.56 16.24
N THR A 29 -14.70 -18.22 15.20
CA THR A 29 -13.59 -17.25 15.28
C THR A 29 -13.91 -15.98 14.51
N LEU A 30 -14.57 -16.14 13.36
CA LEU A 30 -14.92 -15.08 12.44
C LEU A 30 -16.45 -15.06 12.23
N VAL A 31 -17.09 -13.94 12.61
CA VAL A 31 -18.54 -13.77 12.50
C VAL A 31 -18.87 -12.86 11.33
N ASN A 32 -19.87 -13.25 10.54
CA ASN A 32 -20.43 -12.38 9.52
C ASN A 32 -21.10 -11.14 10.15
N LEU A 33 -20.59 -9.96 9.81
CA LEU A 33 -21.18 -8.67 10.14
C LEU A 33 -22.01 -8.21 8.95
N HIS A 34 -23.15 -7.63 9.27
CA HIS A 34 -24.10 -7.14 8.29
C HIS A 34 -24.22 -5.61 8.40
N LYS A 35 -24.64 -4.98 7.30
CA LYS A 35 -25.09 -3.59 7.36
C LYS A 35 -26.56 -3.57 7.78
N PRO A 36 -26.94 -2.75 8.77
CA PRO A 36 -28.33 -2.63 9.16
C PRO A 36 -29.17 -2.11 7.99
N ASP A 37 -30.32 -2.73 7.76
CA ASP A 37 -31.31 -2.25 6.79
C ASP A 37 -32.09 -1.08 7.40
N GLU A 38 -31.68 0.14 7.04
CA GLU A 38 -32.27 1.39 7.52
C GLU A 38 -33.75 1.56 7.13
N ASP A 39 -34.27 0.78 6.18
CA ASP A 39 -35.68 0.80 5.79
C ASP A 39 -36.56 0.03 6.80
N THR A 40 -35.96 -0.76 7.69
CA THR A 40 -36.66 -1.51 8.75
C THR A 40 -36.59 -0.79 10.10
N GLY A 41 -37.62 -0.95 10.94
CA GLY A 41 -37.65 -0.33 12.28
C GLY A 41 -36.47 -0.74 13.19
N ASN A 42 -36.10 -2.03 13.18
CA ASN A 42 -34.98 -2.54 13.98
C ASN A 42 -33.62 -2.16 13.37
N GLY A 43 -33.46 -2.23 12.04
CA GLY A 43 -32.22 -1.86 11.37
C GLY A 43 -31.93 -0.37 11.50
N LYS A 44 -32.94 0.49 11.37
CA LYS A 44 -32.81 1.95 11.61
C LYS A 44 -32.36 2.26 13.03
N LEU A 45 -32.92 1.58 14.05
CA LEU A 45 -32.48 1.75 15.43
C LEU A 45 -31.02 1.33 15.60
N LEU A 46 -30.63 0.17 15.07
CA LEU A 46 -29.26 -0.32 15.16
C LEU A 46 -28.27 0.62 14.48
N ALA A 47 -28.59 1.13 13.29
CA ALA A 47 -27.78 2.13 12.59
C ALA A 47 -27.59 3.40 13.46
N CYS A 48 -28.66 3.91 14.07
CA CYS A 48 -28.59 5.09 14.92
C CYS A 48 -27.81 4.88 16.24
N LEU A 49 -27.79 3.66 16.77
CA LEU A 49 -27.06 3.33 18.01
C LEU A 49 -25.57 3.05 17.78
N THR A 50 -25.18 2.68 16.56
CA THR A 50 -23.83 2.18 16.23
C THR A 50 -22.99 3.20 15.47
N GLY A 51 -23.62 4.07 14.68
CA GLY A 51 -22.98 5.17 13.97
C GLY A 51 -23.48 6.54 14.42
N ILE A 52 -23.38 7.52 13.51
CA ILE A 52 -23.99 8.84 13.69
C ILE A 52 -25.49 8.69 13.47
N ALA A 53 -26.30 9.06 14.46
CA ALA A 53 -27.76 8.97 14.35
C ALA A 53 -28.28 9.95 13.29
N ARG A 54 -29.04 9.45 12.31
CA ARG A 54 -29.56 10.23 11.17
C ARG A 54 -31.07 10.01 10.98
N PRO A 55 -31.84 11.03 10.56
CA PRO A 55 -31.42 12.42 10.32
C PRO A 55 -31.13 13.20 11.62
N ALA A 56 -30.13 14.09 11.58
CA ALA A 56 -29.82 15.01 12.67
C ALA A 56 -30.88 16.13 12.76
N LYS A 57 -31.11 16.70 13.95
CA LYS A 57 -32.17 17.69 14.16
C LYS A 57 -31.61 19.10 14.18
N SER A 58 -32.17 20.02 13.40
CA SER A 58 -31.73 21.42 13.40
C SER A 58 -31.95 22.07 14.76
N CYS A 59 -30.98 22.88 15.21
CA CYS A 59 -31.00 23.54 16.52
C CYS A 59 -30.35 24.93 16.50
N PHE A 60 -30.49 25.65 17.62
CA PHE A 60 -29.75 26.84 17.97
C PHE A 60 -28.90 26.55 19.21
N LEU A 61 -27.66 27.05 19.24
CA LEU A 61 -26.84 27.14 20.45
C LEU A 61 -27.21 28.41 21.21
N VAL A 62 -27.59 28.30 22.49
CA VAL A 62 -27.95 29.43 23.35
C VAL A 62 -26.78 29.77 24.26
N LEU A 63 -26.15 30.92 24.03
CA LEU A 63 -25.02 31.43 24.82
C LEU A 63 -25.47 31.88 26.23
N GLU A 64 -24.50 32.19 27.10
CA GLU A 64 -24.75 32.62 28.49
C GLU A 64 -25.54 33.93 28.58
N ASP A 65 -25.22 34.90 27.72
CA ASP A 65 -25.92 36.18 27.56
C ASP A 65 -27.34 36.05 27.00
N GLY A 66 -27.75 34.83 26.63
CA GLY A 66 -29.07 34.51 26.10
C GLY A 66 -29.20 34.67 24.58
N GLU A 67 -28.12 35.06 23.89
CA GLU A 67 -28.08 35.07 22.43
C GLU A 67 -28.19 33.65 21.85
N THR A 68 -28.83 33.53 20.69
CA THR A 68 -29.01 32.26 19.99
C THR A 68 -28.26 32.25 18.67
N LEU A 69 -27.30 31.33 18.53
CA LEU A 69 -26.59 31.09 17.27
C LEU A 69 -27.21 29.91 16.54
N GLY A 70 -27.57 30.09 15.27
CA GLY A 70 -28.15 29.05 14.41
C GLY A 70 -29.05 29.66 13.33
N LEU A 71 -29.03 29.10 12.11
CA LEU A 71 -29.70 29.64 10.92
C LEU A 71 -29.33 31.12 10.63
N SER A 72 -28.19 31.35 9.97
CA SER A 72 -27.87 32.69 9.43
C SER A 72 -28.33 32.83 7.98
N PHE A 73 -29.06 33.92 7.67
CA PHE A 73 -29.46 34.34 6.32
C PHE A 73 -29.40 35.87 6.16
N ALA A 74 -28.58 36.54 6.97
CA ALA A 74 -28.46 37.98 6.90
C ALA A 74 -28.06 38.41 5.49
N ARG A 75 -28.64 39.52 5.02
CA ARG A 75 -28.50 39.96 3.62
C ARG A 75 -27.03 40.24 3.31
N GLY A 76 -26.44 39.40 2.46
CA GLY A 76 -25.05 39.53 2.01
C GLY A 76 -24.04 38.62 2.71
N GLU A 77 -24.47 37.80 3.67
CA GLU A 77 -23.58 36.89 4.43
C GLU A 77 -23.80 35.42 4.03
N ALA A 78 -22.76 34.57 4.15
CA ALA A 78 -22.90 33.15 3.84
C ALA A 78 -23.76 32.43 4.89
N PRO A 79 -24.69 31.57 4.46
CA PRO A 79 -25.55 30.85 5.39
C PRO A 79 -24.78 29.76 6.13
N TYR A 80 -25.27 29.38 7.31
CA TYR A 80 -24.83 28.16 8.01
C TYR A 80 -25.95 27.57 8.86
N TYR A 81 -25.85 26.27 9.14
CA TYR A 81 -26.86 25.48 9.84
C TYR A 81 -26.25 24.65 10.97
N LEU A 82 -26.87 24.67 12.15
CA LEU A 82 -26.50 23.80 13.26
C LEU A 82 -27.49 22.64 13.39
N HIS A 83 -26.95 21.44 13.57
CA HIS A 83 -27.69 20.22 13.79
C HIS A 83 -27.17 19.49 15.02
N PHE A 84 -28.07 18.90 15.80
CA PHE A 84 -27.76 18.09 16.97
C PHE A 84 -28.13 16.64 16.70
N THR A 85 -27.27 15.72 17.13
CA THR A 85 -27.48 14.28 17.07
C THR A 85 -26.60 13.56 18.10
N PHE A 86 -26.51 12.23 18.00
CA PHE A 86 -25.65 11.38 18.82
C PHE A 86 -24.75 10.52 17.93
N ASN A 87 -23.64 10.05 18.49
CA ASN A 87 -22.73 9.13 17.82
C ASN A 87 -22.40 7.93 18.72
N ARG A 88 -22.29 6.74 18.10
CA ARG A 88 -21.70 5.51 18.68
C ARG A 88 -22.18 5.18 20.10
N LEU A 89 -23.49 5.31 20.37
CA LEU A 89 -24.08 5.17 21.70
C LEU A 89 -23.78 3.83 22.41
N LEU A 90 -23.48 2.76 21.66
CA LEU A 90 -23.14 1.43 22.23
C LEU A 90 -21.66 1.23 22.54
N THR A 91 -20.75 1.94 21.86
CA THR A 91 -19.30 1.72 21.99
C THR A 91 -18.59 2.94 22.55
N ALA A 92 -18.87 4.14 22.03
CA ALA A 92 -18.26 5.39 22.48
C ALA A 92 -19.34 6.50 22.47
N PRO A 93 -20.23 6.49 23.45
CA PRO A 93 -21.40 7.36 23.44
C PRO A 93 -20.98 8.83 23.50
N ALA A 94 -21.42 9.59 22.50
CA ALA A 94 -21.22 11.03 22.47
C ALA A 94 -22.47 11.78 21.98
N ALA A 95 -22.71 12.97 22.54
CA ALA A 95 -23.57 13.97 21.91
C ALA A 95 -22.77 14.66 20.80
N ARG A 96 -23.38 14.83 19.62
CA ARG A 96 -22.72 15.37 18.43
C ARG A 96 -23.44 16.62 17.92
N VAL A 97 -22.69 17.69 17.71
CA VAL A 97 -23.17 18.94 17.10
C VAL A 97 -22.46 19.13 15.77
N GLU A 98 -23.22 19.35 14.70
CA GLU A 98 -22.70 19.54 13.36
C GLU A 98 -23.07 20.93 12.83
N CYS A 99 -22.07 21.68 12.41
CA CYS A 99 -22.22 22.93 11.66
C CYS A 99 -21.98 22.66 10.18
N LEU A 100 -22.99 22.93 9.35
CA LEU A 100 -22.92 22.82 7.90
C LEU A 100 -22.88 24.22 7.28
N ILE A 101 -21.82 24.48 6.51
CA ILE A 101 -21.57 25.77 5.85
C ILE A 101 -21.54 25.52 4.34
N PRO A 102 -22.59 25.90 3.59
CA PRO A 102 -22.59 25.85 2.14
C PRO A 102 -21.45 26.70 1.57
N THR A 103 -20.71 26.16 0.61
CA THR A 103 -19.58 26.87 0.01
C THR A 103 -19.99 27.84 -1.10
N GLY A 104 -21.23 27.74 -1.60
CA GLY A 104 -21.75 28.55 -2.71
C GLY A 104 -21.21 28.16 -4.09
N THR A 105 -20.23 27.25 -4.16
CA THR A 105 -19.66 26.73 -5.41
C THR A 105 -20.51 25.58 -5.94
N PRO A 106 -21.00 25.63 -7.20
CA PRO A 106 -21.73 24.52 -7.79
C PRO A 106 -20.91 23.23 -7.78
N GLY A 107 -21.47 22.16 -7.20
CA GLY A 107 -20.85 20.84 -7.15
C GLY A 107 -19.86 20.61 -5.99
N GLU A 108 -19.59 21.62 -5.16
CA GLU A 108 -18.77 21.47 -3.96
C GLU A 108 -19.64 21.10 -2.75
N SER A 109 -19.21 20.09 -1.98
CA SER A 109 -19.89 19.70 -0.74
C SER A 109 -19.79 20.82 0.30
N PRO A 110 -20.83 21.02 1.14
CA PRO A 110 -20.74 21.98 2.25
C PRO A 110 -19.59 21.62 3.19
N LEU A 111 -18.91 22.64 3.70
CA LEU A 111 -17.94 22.45 4.78
C LEU A 111 -18.70 21.99 6.02
N LYS A 112 -18.18 20.94 6.67
CA LYS A 112 -18.77 20.34 7.84
C LYS A 112 -17.79 20.44 9.00
N VAL A 113 -18.21 21.11 10.08
CA VAL A 113 -17.53 21.10 11.38
C VAL A 113 -18.37 20.28 12.34
N SER A 114 -17.77 19.35 13.07
CA SER A 114 -18.49 18.53 14.06
C SER A 114 -17.78 18.52 15.39
N LEU A 115 -18.53 18.68 16.47
CA LEU A 115 -18.03 18.56 17.85
C LEU A 115 -18.68 17.35 18.51
N GLU A 116 -17.90 16.54 19.21
CA GLU A 116 -18.40 15.42 20.02
C GLU A 116 -18.08 15.59 21.49
N PHE A 117 -19.13 15.47 22.31
CA PHE A 117 -19.11 15.57 23.76
C PHE A 117 -19.36 14.18 24.35
N ALA A 118 -18.34 13.58 24.95
CA ALA A 118 -18.39 12.20 25.43
C ALA A 118 -19.24 12.07 26.71
N PHE A 119 -20.10 11.06 26.80
CA PHE A 119 -20.87 10.76 28.02
C PHE A 119 -20.02 10.15 29.15
N THR A 120 -18.80 9.72 28.83
CA THR A 120 -17.96 8.91 29.72
C THR A 120 -16.67 9.67 30.07
N ASN A 121 -16.21 9.52 31.31
CA ASN A 121 -14.99 10.19 31.80
C ASN A 121 -13.77 9.29 31.60
N GLU A 122 -13.30 9.17 30.35
CA GLU A 122 -12.14 8.35 29.99
C GLU A 122 -10.81 9.02 30.34
N ALA A 123 -10.47 9.05 31.63
CA ALA A 123 -9.15 9.50 32.07
C ALA A 123 -8.12 8.37 31.99
N ARG A 124 -7.27 8.37 30.95
CA ARG A 124 -5.83 8.02 31.10
C ARG A 124 -4.84 8.85 30.29
N GLN A 125 -5.26 9.74 29.36
CA GLN A 125 -4.31 10.58 28.62
C GLN A 125 -4.77 12.00 28.25
N SER A 126 -5.99 12.44 28.61
CA SER A 126 -6.35 13.85 28.46
C SER A 126 -7.16 14.33 29.66
N GLU A 127 -6.85 15.54 30.13
CA GLU A 127 -7.63 16.21 31.15
C GLU A 127 -9.00 16.63 30.54
N HIS A 128 -10.07 16.00 31.01
CA HIS A 128 -11.45 16.51 31.05
C HIS A 128 -12.31 16.66 29.76
N ILE A 129 -12.25 15.77 28.75
CA ILE A 129 -13.37 15.73 27.76
C ILE A 129 -14.51 14.88 28.31
N ALA A 130 -15.54 15.53 28.85
CA ALA A 130 -16.75 14.85 29.34
C ALA A 130 -17.98 15.76 29.26
N LEU A 131 -19.14 15.11 29.26
CA LEU A 131 -20.47 15.71 29.36
C LEU A 131 -21.15 15.22 30.64
N GLU A 132 -21.69 16.15 31.43
CA GLU A 132 -22.43 15.85 32.65
C GLU A 132 -23.82 16.50 32.66
N LYS A 133 -24.71 16.02 33.55
CA LYS A 133 -26.05 16.58 33.77
C LYS A 133 -26.89 16.75 32.49
N PHE A 134 -26.84 15.75 31.59
CA PHE A 134 -27.68 15.72 30.41
C PHE A 134 -29.17 15.72 30.78
N GLU A 135 -29.92 16.69 30.28
CA GLU A 135 -31.36 16.83 30.52
C GLU A 135 -32.10 17.24 29.25
N VAL A 136 -33.27 16.65 29.02
CA VAL A 136 -34.23 17.08 27.99
C VAL A 136 -35.31 17.93 28.64
N GLN A 137 -35.39 19.21 28.27
CA GLN A 137 -36.35 20.16 28.82
C GLN A 137 -37.44 20.50 27.78
N PRO A 138 -38.65 19.92 27.89
CA PRO A 138 -39.72 20.18 26.94
C PRO A 138 -40.38 21.54 27.19
N ARG A 139 -40.81 22.21 26.11
CA ARG A 139 -41.67 23.41 26.13
C ARG A 139 -41.15 24.59 26.98
N VAL A 140 -39.84 24.83 26.98
CA VAL A 140 -39.23 26.00 27.60
C VAL A 140 -39.78 27.28 26.94
N GLU A 141 -40.36 28.18 27.74
CA GLU A 141 -41.01 29.41 27.26
C GLU A 141 -40.05 30.61 27.36
N ARG A 142 -39.74 31.24 26.22
CA ARG A 142 -39.02 32.54 26.17
C ARG A 142 -39.57 33.41 25.05
N PHE A 143 -39.72 34.71 25.32
CA PHE A 143 -40.22 35.71 24.37
C PHE A 143 -41.52 35.28 23.65
N GLY A 144 -42.43 34.62 24.38
CA GLY A 144 -43.74 34.17 23.86
C GLY A 144 -43.69 32.95 22.93
N ARG A 145 -42.57 32.22 22.84
CA ARG A 145 -42.44 30.97 22.07
C ARG A 145 -42.04 29.82 22.99
N ARG A 146 -42.72 28.68 22.85
CA ARG A 146 -42.39 27.43 23.56
C ARG A 146 -41.60 26.51 22.65
N LYS A 147 -40.41 26.12 23.06
CA LYS A 147 -39.52 25.22 22.31
C LYS A 147 -38.86 24.22 23.25
N ASP A 148 -38.52 23.05 22.73
CA ASP A 148 -37.79 22.05 23.48
C ASP A 148 -36.28 22.39 23.48
N GLU A 149 -35.61 22.07 24.58
CA GLU A 149 -34.18 22.28 24.80
C GLU A 149 -33.49 21.00 25.28
N ILE A 150 -32.23 20.84 24.89
CA ILE A 150 -31.29 19.90 25.52
C ILE A 150 -30.22 20.70 26.25
N VAL A 151 -29.96 20.34 27.49
CA VAL A 151 -29.02 21.04 28.38
C VAL A 151 -28.03 20.04 28.95
N PHE A 152 -26.74 20.42 29.00
CA PHE A 152 -25.71 19.65 29.69
C PHE A 152 -24.49 20.52 30.02
N ASP A 153 -23.68 20.08 30.98
CA ASP A 153 -22.39 20.68 31.29
C ASP A 153 -21.30 20.01 30.44
N SER A 154 -20.48 20.80 29.75
CA SER A 154 -19.37 20.36 28.92
C SER A 154 -18.03 20.79 29.52
N TYR A 155 -17.07 19.86 29.57
CA TYR A 155 -15.69 20.15 30.00
C TYR A 155 -14.69 20.17 28.83
N GLY A 156 -15.21 20.15 27.60
CA GLY A 156 -14.44 20.07 26.36
C GLY A 156 -15.17 19.23 25.31
N ALA A 157 -14.66 19.26 24.08
CA ALA A 157 -15.16 18.47 22.96
C ALA A 157 -14.02 18.03 22.05
N SER A 158 -14.17 16.86 21.42
CA SER A 158 -13.37 16.53 20.24
C SER A 158 -13.95 17.21 19.02
N CYS A 159 -13.15 17.41 17.97
CA CYS A 159 -13.59 18.13 16.79
C CYS A 159 -13.12 17.53 15.46
N GLU A 160 -13.95 17.64 14.43
CA GLU A 160 -13.67 17.25 13.06
C GLU A 160 -13.97 18.42 12.12
N GLY A 161 -13.08 18.70 11.17
CA GLY A 161 -13.32 19.65 10.06
C GLY A 161 -13.17 21.14 10.40
N LEU A 162 -12.87 21.50 11.65
CA LEU A 162 -12.70 22.90 12.09
C LEU A 162 -11.60 23.62 11.31
N VAL A 163 -10.41 23.01 11.20
CA VAL A 163 -9.26 23.61 10.51
C VAL A 163 -9.59 23.99 9.07
N ASN A 164 -10.29 23.11 8.34
CA ASN A 164 -10.70 23.38 6.96
C ASN A 164 -11.71 24.52 6.87
N ALA A 165 -12.67 24.59 7.79
CA ALA A 165 -13.65 25.66 7.82
C ALA A 165 -12.99 27.02 8.14
N GLU A 166 -12.04 27.05 9.07
CA GLU A 166 -11.35 28.27 9.48
C GLU A 166 -10.45 28.86 8.40
N LYS A 167 -9.73 28.01 7.64
CA LYS A 167 -8.95 28.46 6.48
C LYS A 167 -9.78 29.24 5.46
N ARG A 168 -11.09 28.99 5.41
CA ARG A 168 -12.04 29.65 4.51
C ARG A 168 -12.92 30.67 5.22
N ALA A 169 -12.81 30.83 6.54
CA ALA A 169 -13.72 31.65 7.33
C ALA A 169 -13.80 33.10 6.84
N LEU A 170 -12.66 33.72 6.55
CA LEU A 170 -12.59 35.10 6.04
C LEU A 170 -13.34 35.27 4.71
N ALA A 171 -13.29 34.27 3.83
CA ALA A 171 -13.98 34.30 2.53
C ALA A 171 -15.49 34.03 2.66
N LEU A 172 -15.93 33.43 3.77
CA LEU A 172 -17.32 33.04 4.01
C LEU A 172 -18.10 34.09 4.83
N GLY A 173 -17.45 35.13 5.33
CA GLY A 173 -18.07 36.27 6.00
C GLY A 173 -18.12 36.17 7.54
N GLU A 174 -18.52 37.28 8.17
CA GLU A 174 -18.47 37.45 9.63
C GLU A 174 -19.27 36.40 10.42
N PRO A 175 -20.51 36.02 10.06
CA PRO A 175 -21.27 35.05 10.87
C PRO A 175 -20.62 33.68 10.92
N VAL A 176 -19.99 33.25 9.82
CA VAL A 176 -19.26 31.99 9.75
C VAL A 176 -18.02 32.07 10.62
N ALA A 177 -17.23 33.15 10.51
CA ALA A 177 -16.07 33.35 11.38
C ALA A 177 -16.45 33.35 12.87
N ARG A 178 -17.58 33.98 13.20
CA ARG A 178 -18.11 34.07 14.56
C ARG A 178 -18.52 32.71 15.13
N ILE A 179 -19.30 31.90 14.39
CA ILE A 179 -19.69 30.57 14.88
C ILE A 179 -18.46 29.67 15.04
N LEU A 180 -17.49 29.73 14.13
CA LEU A 180 -16.26 28.94 14.24
C LEU A 180 -15.45 29.32 15.48
N ALA A 181 -15.36 30.61 15.81
CA ALA A 181 -14.70 31.07 17.04
C ALA A 181 -15.39 30.54 18.31
N VAL A 182 -16.73 30.51 18.32
CA VAL A 182 -17.49 29.92 19.44
C VAL A 182 -17.23 28.42 19.56
N LEU A 183 -17.29 27.68 18.45
CA LEU A 183 -17.03 26.24 18.43
C LEU A 183 -15.59 25.92 18.90
N ARG A 184 -14.61 26.72 18.49
CA ARG A 184 -13.22 26.63 18.98
C ARG A 184 -13.13 26.83 20.49
N GLY A 185 -13.85 27.82 21.02
CA GLY A 185 -13.93 28.06 22.47
C GLY A 185 -14.41 26.84 23.26
N LEU A 186 -15.40 26.10 22.73
CA LEU A 186 -15.93 24.89 23.36
C LEU A 186 -14.95 23.71 23.43
N ILE A 187 -13.96 23.69 22.54
CA ILE A 187 -12.89 22.68 22.55
C ILE A 187 -11.86 23.03 23.62
N THR A 188 -11.49 24.31 23.72
CA THR A 188 -10.41 24.79 24.60
C THR A 188 -10.84 24.99 26.06
N ASN A 189 -12.14 25.19 26.32
CA ASN A 189 -12.64 25.54 27.65
C ASN A 189 -12.81 24.30 28.54
N ARG A 190 -11.87 24.11 29.48
CA ARG A 190 -11.85 23.00 30.44
C ARG A 190 -12.47 23.32 31.80
N SER A 191 -12.94 24.55 32.03
CA SER A 191 -13.49 24.97 33.33
C SER A 191 -14.98 24.63 33.55
N GLY A 192 -15.58 23.87 32.63
CA GLY A 192 -17.01 23.51 32.66
C GLY A 192 -17.88 24.63 32.12
N THR A 193 -18.65 24.36 31.06
CA THR A 193 -19.58 25.29 30.43
C THR A 193 -20.94 24.63 30.25
N THR A 194 -22.02 25.25 30.73
CA THR A 194 -23.37 24.75 30.49
C THR A 194 -23.81 25.09 29.07
N LEU A 195 -24.00 24.07 28.23
CA LEU A 195 -24.48 24.21 26.86
C LEU A 195 -25.98 23.98 26.78
N ARG A 196 -26.64 24.82 25.98
CA ARG A 196 -28.10 24.76 25.76
C ARG A 196 -28.38 24.74 24.27
N PHE A 197 -29.05 23.69 23.80
CA PHE A 197 -29.45 23.52 22.41
C PHE A 197 -30.97 23.60 22.28
N ARG A 198 -31.47 24.62 21.59
CA ARG A 198 -32.91 24.86 21.37
C ARG A 198 -33.34 24.42 19.98
N PHE A 199 -34.44 23.68 19.85
CA PHE A 199 -34.84 23.07 18.57
C PHE A 199 -35.86 23.91 17.76
N PHE A 200 -35.88 23.71 16.44
CA PHE A 200 -36.85 24.38 15.55
C PHE A 200 -38.28 23.84 15.73
N ASN A 201 -38.39 22.51 15.67
CA ASN A 201 -39.60 21.74 15.86
C ASN A 201 -39.51 20.94 17.18
N PRO A 202 -40.64 20.45 17.72
CA PRO A 202 -40.64 19.58 18.88
C PRO A 202 -39.71 18.38 18.69
N ILE A 203 -38.99 17.99 19.75
CA ILE A 203 -38.02 16.88 19.72
C ILE A 203 -38.69 15.60 19.23
N GLU A 204 -39.95 15.36 19.62
CA GLU A 204 -40.80 14.21 19.29
C GLU A 204 -41.14 14.07 17.79
N SER A 205 -40.86 15.07 16.95
CA SER A 205 -41.10 15.00 15.50
C SER A 205 -40.28 13.88 14.84
N TRP A 206 -40.92 13.14 13.93
CA TRP A 206 -40.35 11.97 13.22
C TRP A 206 -39.33 12.34 12.14
N ASP A 207 -39.08 13.63 11.93
CA ASP A 207 -38.09 14.18 11.01
C ASP A 207 -36.63 13.97 11.46
N SER A 208 -36.41 13.32 12.60
CA SER A 208 -35.09 13.09 13.19
C SER A 208 -34.96 11.71 13.84
N ALA A 209 -33.72 11.27 14.06
CA ALA A 209 -33.40 10.10 14.89
C ALA A 209 -33.58 10.35 16.40
N LEU A 210 -33.66 11.61 16.87
CA LEU A 210 -33.74 11.94 18.29
C LEU A 210 -34.87 11.20 19.05
N PRO A 211 -36.13 11.16 18.58
CA PRO A 211 -37.20 10.40 19.23
C PRO A 211 -36.90 8.90 19.40
N VAL A 212 -36.12 8.35 18.47
CA VAL A 212 -35.76 6.92 18.44
C VAL A 212 -34.69 6.63 19.50
N VAL A 213 -33.72 7.53 19.69
CA VAL A 213 -32.56 7.29 20.56
C VAL A 213 -32.68 7.85 21.97
N LEU A 214 -33.39 8.96 22.18
CA LEU A 214 -33.51 9.63 23.49
C LEU A 214 -34.06 8.75 24.63
N PRO A 215 -35.04 7.84 24.41
CA PRO A 215 -35.49 6.91 25.44
C PRO A 215 -34.38 6.05 26.06
N TYR A 216 -33.27 5.90 25.34
CA TYR A 216 -32.09 5.12 25.75
C TYR A 216 -31.00 5.95 26.43
N ILE A 217 -31.14 7.28 26.45
CA ILE A 217 -30.17 8.21 27.05
C ILE A 217 -30.70 8.73 28.38
N ASP A 218 -31.89 9.33 28.36
CA ASP A 218 -32.49 9.94 29.55
C ASP A 218 -33.82 9.30 29.99
N GLY A 219 -34.32 8.33 29.24
CA GLY A 219 -35.54 7.60 29.58
C GLY A 219 -35.38 6.57 30.71
N ARG A 220 -36.46 5.85 31.02
CA ARG A 220 -36.48 4.74 32.00
C ARG A 220 -35.63 3.53 31.58
N THR A 221 -35.15 3.50 30.34
CA THR A 221 -34.45 2.39 29.69
C THR A 221 -33.05 2.81 29.25
N LYS A 222 -32.27 3.40 30.15
CA LYS A 222 -30.91 3.90 29.85
C LYS A 222 -29.99 2.77 29.39
N LEU A 223 -29.12 3.07 28.42
CA LEU A 223 -28.10 2.14 27.97
C LEU A 223 -27.00 1.99 29.04
N PRO A 224 -26.59 0.75 29.39
CA PRO A 224 -25.45 0.52 30.26
C PRO A 224 -24.15 1.12 29.72
N SER A 225 -23.99 1.21 28.40
CA SER A 225 -22.80 1.77 27.74
C SER A 225 -22.50 3.22 28.10
N LEU A 226 -23.50 4.00 28.55
CA LEU A 226 -23.32 5.41 28.96
C LEU A 226 -22.42 5.56 30.19
N LEU A 227 -22.22 4.49 30.96
CA LEU A 227 -21.41 4.47 32.18
C LEU A 227 -20.11 3.68 32.04
N LEU A 228 -19.90 3.03 30.89
CA LEU A 228 -18.69 2.24 30.64
C LEU A 228 -17.62 3.13 30.02
N PRO A 229 -16.32 2.82 30.21
CA PRO A 229 -15.27 3.47 29.42
C PRO A 229 -15.59 3.30 27.93
N ALA A 230 -15.33 4.36 27.16
CA ALA A 230 -15.51 4.30 25.71
C ALA A 230 -14.66 3.19 25.12
N TRP A 231 -15.22 2.53 24.13
CA TRP A 231 -14.62 1.39 23.46
C TRP A 231 -14.30 0.21 24.38
N SER A 232 -14.68 0.17 25.66
CA SER A 232 -14.38 -0.95 26.57
C SER A 232 -14.91 -2.31 26.08
N THR A 233 -15.98 -2.30 25.28
CA THR A 233 -16.52 -3.50 24.62
C THR A 233 -15.68 -3.96 23.42
N LEU A 234 -14.68 -3.21 22.99
CA LEU A 234 -13.79 -3.45 21.84
C LEU A 234 -12.30 -3.35 22.22
N TRP A 235 -11.98 -2.72 23.36
CA TRP A 235 -10.63 -2.50 23.87
C TRP A 235 -9.95 -3.82 24.19
N PRO A 236 -8.66 -4.03 23.84
CA PRO A 236 -8.08 -5.35 23.90
C PRO A 236 -7.79 -5.79 25.34
N PRO A 237 -8.32 -6.93 25.81
CA PRO A 237 -7.72 -7.66 26.93
C PRO A 237 -6.57 -8.56 26.44
N LYS A 238 -6.61 -9.02 25.17
CA LYS A 238 -5.67 -9.97 24.54
C LYS A 238 -5.87 -10.04 23.01
N PRO A 239 -4.88 -10.50 22.23
CA PRO A 239 -4.99 -10.75 20.77
C PRO A 239 -6.03 -11.79 20.37
N GLU A 240 -6.34 -12.73 21.26
CA GLU A 240 -7.25 -13.84 21.01
C GLU A 240 -8.54 -13.61 21.79
N ARG A 241 -9.36 -12.66 21.33
CA ARG A 241 -10.67 -12.41 21.91
C ARG A 241 -11.70 -13.37 21.33
N SER A 242 -12.46 -14.05 22.19
CA SER A 242 -13.49 -15.00 21.74
C SER A 242 -14.80 -14.28 21.40
N ILE A 243 -15.62 -14.90 20.55
CA ILE A 243 -16.96 -14.38 20.26
C ILE A 243 -17.84 -14.42 21.50
N ALA A 244 -17.71 -15.46 22.33
CA ALA A 244 -18.43 -15.54 23.60
C ALA A 244 -18.15 -14.31 24.48
N GLU A 245 -16.90 -13.82 24.51
CA GLU A 245 -16.53 -12.59 25.22
C GLU A 245 -17.15 -11.31 24.61
N LEU A 246 -17.37 -11.27 23.29
CA LEU A 246 -18.07 -10.15 22.63
C LEU A 246 -19.59 -10.19 22.90
N LEU A 247 -20.19 -11.38 22.87
CA LEU A 247 -21.62 -11.59 23.06
C LEU A 247 -22.07 -11.39 24.52
N THR A 248 -21.20 -11.68 25.48
CA THR A 248 -21.49 -11.57 26.92
C THR A 248 -21.02 -10.25 27.54
N ALA A 249 -20.51 -9.32 26.73
CA ALA A 249 -20.01 -8.04 27.20
C ALA A 249 -21.10 -7.21 27.93
N PRO A 250 -20.73 -6.41 28.95
CA PRO A 250 -21.69 -5.61 29.74
C PRO A 250 -22.57 -4.65 28.91
N ALA A 251 -22.07 -4.19 27.77
CA ALA A 251 -22.86 -3.53 26.74
C ALA A 251 -22.88 -4.41 25.47
N PRO A 252 -24.04 -4.52 24.78
CA PRO A 252 -24.19 -5.40 23.63
C PRO A 252 -23.29 -4.94 22.48
N HIS A 253 -22.33 -5.78 22.07
CA HIS A 253 -21.54 -5.54 20.88
C HIS A 253 -22.43 -5.66 19.64
N PRO A 254 -22.49 -4.65 18.76
CA PRO A 254 -23.53 -4.59 17.74
C PRO A 254 -23.31 -5.51 16.53
N MET A 255 -22.10 -6.08 16.36
CA MET A 255 -21.75 -6.97 15.25
C MET A 255 -22.14 -6.42 13.86
N VAL A 256 -21.91 -5.13 13.65
CA VAL A 256 -22.12 -4.42 12.37
C VAL A 256 -20.85 -3.66 11.98
N GLN A 257 -20.68 -3.42 10.68
CA GLN A 257 -19.60 -2.56 10.19
C GLN A 257 -19.77 -1.12 10.70
N PHE A 258 -18.69 -0.53 11.22
CA PHE A 258 -18.63 0.87 11.62
C PHE A 258 -18.07 1.74 10.50
N GLU A 259 -18.62 2.95 10.40
CA GLU A 259 -18.06 4.00 9.55
C GLU A 259 -16.72 4.49 10.13
N CYS A 260 -15.71 4.59 9.28
CA CYS A 260 -14.34 5.02 9.62
C CYS A 260 -14.06 6.40 9.01
N GLY A 261 -13.45 7.32 9.79
CA GLY A 261 -13.13 8.68 9.35
C GLY A 261 -11.95 9.28 10.12
N GLY A 262 -12.04 10.54 10.55
CA GLY A 262 -11.10 11.09 11.53
C GLY A 262 -11.17 10.37 12.89
N PHE A 263 -10.18 10.62 13.74
CA PHE A 263 -10.17 10.10 15.11
C PHE A 263 -10.52 11.20 16.09
N THR A 264 -11.34 10.90 17.10
CA THR A 264 -11.65 11.85 18.18
C THR A 264 -10.75 11.67 19.40
N THR A 265 -10.22 10.46 19.61
CA THR A 265 -9.31 10.17 20.72
C THR A 265 -8.23 9.16 20.32
N PRO A 266 -7.06 9.18 21.00
CA PRO A 266 -6.05 8.12 20.84
C PRO A 266 -6.62 6.72 21.13
N THR A 267 -7.56 6.61 22.08
CA THR A 267 -8.30 5.39 22.39
C THR A 267 -9.06 4.87 21.16
N GLN A 268 -9.86 5.73 20.51
CA GLN A 268 -10.56 5.34 19.28
C GLN A 268 -9.56 4.83 18.23
N ALA A 269 -8.48 5.59 17.98
CA ALA A 269 -7.48 5.23 16.99
C ALA A 269 -6.83 3.87 17.29
N CYS A 270 -6.45 3.63 18.55
CA CYS A 270 -5.91 2.35 18.99
C CYS A 270 -6.89 1.19 18.71
N VAL A 271 -8.17 1.31 19.07
CA VAL A 271 -9.16 0.25 18.84
C VAL A 271 -9.38 0.00 17.35
N GLU A 272 -9.59 1.04 16.55
CA GLU A 272 -9.83 0.89 15.12
C GLU A 272 -8.63 0.24 14.42
N TYR A 273 -7.40 0.66 14.73
CA TYR A 273 -6.18 0.05 14.19
C TYR A 273 -5.98 -1.39 14.66
N TYR A 274 -6.18 -1.64 15.96
CA TYR A 274 -5.96 -2.96 16.55
C TYR A 274 -6.95 -3.98 15.98
N GLU A 275 -8.25 -3.68 16.03
CA GLU A 275 -9.27 -4.60 15.56
C GLU A 275 -9.23 -4.79 14.04
N SER A 276 -8.95 -3.72 13.27
CA SER A 276 -8.82 -3.86 11.82
C SER A 276 -7.65 -4.78 11.42
N ALA A 277 -6.47 -4.61 12.04
CA ALA A 277 -5.30 -5.45 11.76
C ALA A 277 -5.49 -6.89 12.27
N ARG A 278 -6.09 -7.07 13.46
CA ARG A 278 -6.36 -8.37 14.06
C ARG A 278 -7.33 -9.19 13.23
N ILE A 279 -8.45 -8.59 12.81
CA ILE A 279 -9.47 -9.31 12.01
C ILE A 279 -8.95 -9.60 10.60
N GLN A 280 -8.23 -8.65 9.97
CA GLN A 280 -7.59 -8.91 8.67
C GLN A 280 -6.67 -10.14 8.72
N HIS A 281 -5.84 -10.25 9.77
CA HIS A 281 -4.99 -11.42 9.94
C HIS A 281 -5.79 -12.70 10.21
N LEU A 282 -6.85 -12.62 11.02
CA LEU A 282 -7.71 -13.77 11.31
C LEU A 282 -8.45 -14.26 10.05
N GLU A 283 -8.88 -13.36 9.17
CA GLU A 283 -9.45 -13.68 7.86
C GLU A 283 -8.42 -14.44 7.00
N GLU A 284 -7.19 -13.93 6.90
CA GLU A 284 -6.10 -14.55 6.16
C GLU A 284 -5.75 -15.94 6.70
N ASP A 285 -5.63 -16.09 8.03
CA ASP A 285 -5.32 -17.38 8.65
C ASP A 285 -6.49 -18.37 8.53
N THR A 286 -7.73 -17.92 8.74
CA THR A 286 -8.91 -18.78 8.57
C THR A 286 -9.02 -19.27 7.14
N ALA A 287 -8.82 -18.39 6.14
CA ALA A 287 -8.82 -18.77 4.73
C ALA A 287 -7.69 -19.77 4.42
N LEU A 288 -6.49 -19.53 4.94
CA LEU A 288 -5.36 -20.45 4.80
C LEU A 288 -5.63 -21.79 5.51
N GLY A 289 -6.33 -21.78 6.64
CA GLY A 289 -6.80 -22.95 7.38
C GLY A 289 -7.78 -23.79 6.58
N GLN A 290 -8.76 -23.15 5.91
CA GLN A 290 -9.68 -23.85 5.00
C GLN A 290 -8.95 -24.49 3.83
N TRP A 291 -7.96 -23.79 3.27
CA TRP A 291 -7.12 -24.35 2.22
C TRP A 291 -6.34 -25.58 2.71
N LYS A 292 -5.71 -25.53 3.90
CA LYS A 292 -4.99 -26.67 4.50
C LYS A 292 -5.87 -27.87 4.87
N ALA A 293 -7.17 -27.62 5.11
CA ALA A 293 -8.09 -28.65 5.60
C ALA A 293 -8.47 -29.70 4.55
N VAL A 294 -8.16 -29.45 3.28
CA VAL A 294 -8.41 -30.38 2.17
C VAL A 294 -7.09 -30.83 1.58
N ASP A 295 -7.08 -32.02 0.99
CA ASP A 295 -5.92 -32.42 0.22
C ASP A 295 -5.91 -31.73 -1.15
N HIS A 296 -4.73 -31.68 -1.75
CA HIS A 296 -4.47 -31.03 -3.02
C HIS A 296 -3.85 -32.00 -4.02
N PHE A 297 -3.82 -31.64 -5.29
CA PHE A 297 -3.25 -32.49 -6.34
C PHE A 297 -1.90 -31.94 -6.78
N GLY A 298 -0.84 -32.72 -6.60
CA GLY A 298 0.53 -32.29 -6.86
C GLY A 298 1.23 -33.12 -7.95
N THR A 299 2.14 -32.51 -8.70
CA THR A 299 3.08 -33.21 -9.57
C THR A 299 4.50 -32.71 -9.30
N LEU A 300 5.45 -33.63 -9.20
CA LEU A 300 6.86 -33.32 -8.95
C LEU A 300 7.61 -33.07 -10.25
N TYR A 301 8.37 -31.97 -10.27
CA TYR A 301 9.24 -31.60 -11.37
C TYR A 301 10.67 -31.35 -10.90
N GLN A 302 11.64 -31.71 -11.73
CA GLN A 302 13.03 -31.33 -11.53
C GLN A 302 13.34 -30.10 -12.40
N VAL A 303 13.60 -28.95 -11.77
CA VAL A 303 13.87 -27.68 -12.46
C VAL A 303 15.17 -27.09 -11.95
N GLY A 304 16.21 -27.08 -12.79
CA GLY A 304 17.52 -26.53 -12.43
C GLY A 304 18.12 -27.17 -11.18
N GLY A 305 18.04 -28.49 -11.06
CA GLY A 305 18.52 -29.24 -9.88
C GLY A 305 17.59 -29.19 -8.66
N ALA A 306 16.64 -28.25 -8.60
CA ALA A 306 15.66 -28.18 -7.53
C ALA A 306 14.43 -29.05 -7.81
N VAL A 307 13.87 -29.64 -6.76
CA VAL A 307 12.59 -30.35 -6.83
C VAL A 307 11.44 -29.37 -6.55
N VAL A 308 10.51 -29.28 -7.49
CA VAL A 308 9.37 -28.37 -7.46
C VAL A 308 8.09 -29.19 -7.44
N MET A 309 7.26 -28.96 -6.43
CA MET A 309 5.89 -29.45 -6.38
C MET A 309 4.96 -28.45 -7.07
N ALA A 310 4.39 -28.84 -8.21
CA ALA A 310 3.34 -28.11 -8.90
C ALA A 310 1.99 -28.54 -8.35
N LEU A 311 1.32 -27.64 -7.64
CA LEU A 311 0.15 -27.97 -6.83
C LEU A 311 -1.10 -27.31 -7.38
N ARG A 312 -2.13 -28.11 -7.64
CA ARG A 312 -3.50 -27.72 -7.96
C ARG A 312 -4.35 -27.87 -6.70
N PHE A 313 -5.06 -26.81 -6.35
CA PHE A 313 -5.89 -26.76 -5.15
C PHE A 313 -7.06 -27.73 -5.30
N GLY A 314 -7.29 -28.51 -4.24
CA GLY A 314 -8.57 -29.20 -4.03
C GLY A 314 -9.69 -28.19 -3.77
N ASP A 315 -10.93 -28.68 -3.75
CA ASP A 315 -12.09 -27.83 -3.45
C ASP A 315 -12.17 -27.55 -1.95
N PHE A 316 -11.87 -26.31 -1.55
CA PHE A 316 -11.98 -25.82 -0.17
C PHE A 316 -13.04 -24.72 -0.06
N LYS A 317 -13.51 -24.50 1.17
CA LYS A 317 -14.46 -23.43 1.48
C LYS A 317 -13.76 -22.07 1.47
N GLN A 318 -14.27 -21.14 0.67
CA GLN A 318 -13.77 -19.76 0.62
C GLN A 318 -14.59 -18.86 1.55
N LEU A 319 -13.94 -17.87 2.15
CA LEU A 319 -14.61 -16.84 2.95
C LEU A 319 -15.37 -15.85 2.03
N GLY A 320 -16.58 -15.43 2.41
CA GLY A 320 -17.30 -14.29 1.81
C GLY A 320 -18.47 -14.61 0.85
N GLY A 321 -18.75 -15.89 0.55
CA GLY A 321 -19.89 -16.28 -0.29
C GLY A 321 -19.64 -16.17 -1.82
N PRO A 322 -20.66 -16.47 -2.65
CA PRO A 322 -20.48 -16.62 -4.10
C PRO A 322 -20.13 -15.29 -4.80
N GLY A 323 -19.00 -15.27 -5.52
CA GLY A 323 -18.54 -14.11 -6.30
C GLY A 323 -17.45 -13.24 -5.63
N VAL A 324 -16.98 -13.62 -4.45
CA VAL A 324 -15.87 -12.95 -3.74
C VAL A 324 -14.51 -13.42 -4.27
N GLY A 325 -13.50 -12.54 -4.19
CA GLY A 325 -12.20 -12.65 -4.87
C GLY A 325 -11.45 -13.97 -4.66
N HIS A 326 -10.60 -14.32 -5.65
CA HIS A 326 -9.80 -15.53 -5.61
C HIS A 326 -8.90 -15.59 -4.37
N PHE A 327 -9.06 -16.64 -3.55
CA PHE A 327 -8.10 -16.99 -2.50
C PHE A 327 -6.69 -17.01 -3.09
N THR A 328 -5.80 -16.23 -2.49
CA THR A 328 -4.40 -16.15 -2.90
C THR A 328 -3.56 -16.53 -1.70
N LEU A 329 -2.63 -17.48 -1.89
CA LEU A 329 -1.70 -17.83 -0.84
C LEU A 329 -0.82 -16.62 -0.45
N PRO A 330 -0.24 -16.59 0.75
CA PRO A 330 0.82 -15.64 1.07
C PRO A 330 2.06 -15.87 0.19
N ASP A 331 2.73 -14.81 -0.26
CA ASP A 331 3.91 -14.91 -1.13
C ASP A 331 5.11 -15.57 -0.43
N LYS A 332 5.19 -15.47 0.90
CA LYS A 332 6.26 -16.05 1.74
C LYS A 332 5.79 -17.28 2.51
N LEU A 333 4.85 -18.03 1.96
CA LEU A 333 4.30 -19.20 2.62
C LEU A 333 5.29 -20.37 2.60
N THR A 334 5.70 -20.82 3.78
CA THR A 334 6.41 -22.10 3.95
C THR A 334 5.46 -23.15 4.51
N VAL A 335 5.48 -24.34 3.92
CA VAL A 335 4.57 -25.44 4.24
C VAL A 335 5.34 -26.73 4.48
N LYS A 336 4.70 -27.63 5.22
CA LYS A 336 5.04 -29.04 5.31
C LYS A 336 4.05 -29.81 4.44
N MET A 337 4.57 -30.65 3.55
CA MET A 337 3.80 -31.45 2.62
C MET A 337 3.92 -32.93 2.98
N ARG A 338 2.83 -33.67 2.80
CA ARG A 338 2.77 -35.13 2.93
C ARG A 338 2.01 -35.72 1.75
N TRP A 339 2.50 -36.82 1.18
CA TRP A 339 1.77 -37.58 0.15
C TRP A 339 2.23 -39.04 0.12
N GLU A 340 1.52 -39.86 -0.64
CA GLU A 340 1.83 -41.27 -0.88
C GLU A 340 1.88 -41.51 -2.40
N ASN A 341 2.85 -42.28 -2.89
CA ASN A 341 2.91 -42.69 -4.30
C ASN A 341 2.10 -43.98 -4.54
N ARG A 342 1.95 -44.39 -5.81
CA ARG A 342 1.32 -45.66 -6.19
C ARG A 342 1.98 -46.92 -5.60
N ALA A 343 3.26 -46.84 -5.22
CA ALA A 343 4.00 -47.94 -4.61
C ALA A 343 3.79 -48.04 -3.08
N GLY A 344 3.05 -47.10 -2.47
CA GLY A 344 2.79 -47.04 -1.03
C GLY A 344 3.91 -46.37 -0.22
N ASP A 345 4.90 -45.75 -0.86
CA ASP A 345 5.91 -44.95 -0.17
C ASP A 345 5.30 -43.64 0.32
N GLN A 346 5.51 -43.33 1.60
CA GLN A 346 5.09 -42.06 2.20
C GLN A 346 6.21 -41.03 2.16
N PHE A 347 5.85 -39.82 1.74
CA PHE A 347 6.75 -38.70 1.58
C PHE A 347 6.38 -37.58 2.55
N HIS A 348 7.40 -36.95 3.13
CA HIS A 348 7.28 -35.79 4.00
C HIS A 348 8.37 -34.77 3.68
N CYS A 349 8.02 -33.51 3.43
CA CYS A 349 9.02 -32.47 3.22
C CYS A 349 8.55 -31.08 3.65
N ASP A 350 9.52 -30.19 3.88
CA ASP A 350 9.27 -28.76 3.96
C ASP A 350 9.42 -28.16 2.55
N ALA A 351 8.49 -27.28 2.17
CA ALA A 351 8.50 -26.60 0.88
C ALA A 351 8.19 -25.11 1.05
N ALA A 352 8.78 -24.27 0.22
CA ALA A 352 8.55 -22.84 0.19
C ALA A 352 7.82 -22.45 -1.09
N ARG A 353 6.80 -21.60 -0.99
CA ARG A 353 6.09 -21.12 -2.16
C ARG A 353 7.04 -20.36 -3.08
N SER A 354 7.04 -20.73 -4.35
CA SER A 354 7.70 -19.99 -5.41
C SER A 354 6.74 -18.97 -6.01
N THR A 355 7.19 -17.73 -6.11
CA THR A 355 6.54 -16.68 -6.91
C THR A 355 7.22 -16.51 -8.26
N LEU A 356 8.24 -17.32 -8.56
CA LEU A 356 8.92 -17.32 -9.85
C LEU A 356 8.01 -17.94 -10.92
N PRO A 357 7.97 -17.36 -12.13
CA PRO A 357 7.18 -17.88 -13.24
C PRO A 357 7.88 -19.10 -13.86
N ILE A 358 7.85 -20.24 -13.16
CA ILE A 358 8.39 -21.50 -13.70
C ILE A 358 7.30 -22.14 -14.56
N GLN A 359 7.59 -22.31 -15.85
CA GLN A 359 6.69 -23.00 -16.78
C GLN A 359 6.78 -24.50 -16.58
N LEU A 360 5.66 -25.11 -16.26
CA LEU A 360 5.51 -26.55 -16.14
C LEU A 360 4.39 -27.02 -17.07
N PRO A 361 4.50 -28.22 -17.67
CA PRO A 361 3.50 -28.76 -18.60
C PRO A 361 2.09 -28.90 -18.03
N SER A 362 1.95 -29.09 -16.71
CA SER A 362 0.66 -29.29 -16.04
C SER A 362 0.04 -27.97 -15.57
N VAL A 363 -1.30 -27.91 -15.62
CA VAL A 363 -2.08 -26.82 -15.02
C VAL A 363 -1.95 -26.91 -13.50
N HIS A 364 -1.39 -25.87 -12.90
CA HIS A 364 -1.15 -25.77 -11.45
C HIS A 364 -1.59 -24.40 -10.94
N ASP A 365 -1.95 -24.33 -9.65
CA ASP A 365 -2.40 -23.11 -8.99
C ASP A 365 -1.28 -22.41 -8.20
N ALA A 366 -0.35 -23.20 -7.69
CA ALA A 366 0.83 -22.72 -6.97
C ALA A 366 2.01 -23.65 -7.17
N LEU A 367 3.21 -23.08 -7.06
CA LEU A 367 4.46 -23.82 -7.09
C LEU A 367 5.12 -23.76 -5.73
N PHE A 368 5.66 -24.89 -5.30
CA PHE A 368 6.41 -24.99 -4.05
C PHE A 368 7.76 -25.64 -4.32
N ILE A 369 8.82 -24.95 -3.97
CA ILE A 369 10.18 -25.49 -4.04
C ILE A 369 10.39 -26.33 -2.80
N ILE A 370 10.64 -27.62 -2.98
CA ILE A 370 10.94 -28.53 -1.89
C ILE A 370 12.33 -28.20 -1.36
N THR A 371 12.39 -27.85 -0.09
CA THR A 371 13.63 -27.36 0.54
C THR A 371 14.62 -28.49 0.80
N LYS A 372 14.15 -29.73 0.91
CA LYS A 372 14.92 -30.96 1.14
C LYS A 372 14.27 -32.12 0.40
N ALA A 373 14.72 -32.40 -0.82
CA ALA A 373 14.30 -33.57 -1.56
C ALA A 373 15.18 -34.78 -1.20
N ASN A 374 14.61 -35.98 -1.20
CA ASN A 374 15.37 -37.24 -1.07
C ASN A 374 15.49 -37.91 -2.45
N ASP A 375 16.34 -38.94 -2.56
CA ASP A 375 16.61 -39.61 -3.84
C ASP A 375 15.34 -40.22 -4.45
N LYS A 376 14.47 -40.81 -3.63
CA LYS A 376 13.16 -41.30 -4.06
C LYS A 376 12.26 -40.21 -4.68
N MET A 377 12.31 -38.98 -4.16
CA MET A 377 11.58 -37.84 -4.74
C MET A 377 12.18 -37.43 -6.08
N LEU A 378 13.52 -37.43 -6.19
CA LEU A 378 14.23 -37.13 -7.44
C LEU A 378 13.91 -38.16 -8.52
N GLU A 379 13.85 -39.44 -8.16
CA GLU A 379 13.42 -40.54 -9.05
C GLU A 379 11.96 -40.38 -9.51
N ALA A 380 11.09 -39.84 -8.65
CA ALA A 380 9.69 -39.56 -8.97
C ALA A 380 9.48 -38.25 -9.75
N CYS A 381 10.51 -37.41 -9.92
CA CYS A 381 10.39 -36.15 -10.64
C CYS A 381 10.30 -36.36 -12.15
N VAL A 382 9.42 -35.60 -12.80
CA VAL A 382 9.41 -35.49 -14.25
C VAL A 382 10.27 -34.30 -14.68
N LYS A 383 11.00 -34.43 -15.80
CA LYS A 383 11.68 -33.27 -16.38
C LYS A 383 10.66 -32.43 -17.15
N PRO A 384 10.66 -31.08 -17.01
CA PRO A 384 9.72 -30.22 -17.73
C PRO A 384 9.75 -30.35 -19.27
N SER A 385 10.83 -30.91 -19.82
CA SER A 385 11.04 -31.18 -21.25
C SER A 385 10.31 -32.42 -21.77
N ASP A 386 9.87 -33.30 -20.88
CA ASP A 386 9.35 -34.61 -21.26
C ASP A 386 7.83 -34.47 -21.50
N ASP A 387 7.34 -34.93 -22.66
CA ASP A 387 5.92 -34.92 -23.06
C ASP A 387 5.05 -35.91 -22.23
N VAL A 388 5.57 -36.35 -21.08
CA VAL A 388 5.01 -37.38 -20.22
C VAL A 388 4.22 -36.73 -19.08
N GLN A 389 2.95 -37.08 -18.94
CA GLN A 389 2.18 -36.69 -17.75
C GLN A 389 2.75 -37.40 -16.52
N GLY A 390 3.32 -36.62 -15.60
CA GLY A 390 3.81 -37.13 -14.32
C GLY A 390 2.70 -37.71 -13.44
N GLU A 391 3.09 -38.50 -12.46
CA GLU A 391 2.17 -38.99 -11.43
C GLU A 391 1.53 -37.80 -10.70
N ILE A 392 0.22 -37.90 -10.46
CA ILE A 392 -0.53 -36.91 -9.69
C ILE A 392 -0.69 -37.47 -8.28
N PHE A 393 -0.09 -36.78 -7.32
CA PHE A 393 -0.09 -37.13 -5.91
C PHE A 393 -1.24 -36.42 -5.18
N ASN A 394 -1.85 -37.11 -4.22
CA ASN A 394 -2.73 -36.45 -3.24
C ASN A 394 -1.86 -35.89 -2.11
N VAL A 395 -1.71 -34.57 -2.08
CA VAL A 395 -0.78 -33.83 -1.21
C VAL A 395 -1.55 -33.14 -0.09
N HIS A 396 -1.29 -33.58 1.14
CA HIS A 396 -1.74 -32.90 2.34
C HIS A 396 -0.73 -31.81 2.74
N VAL A 397 -1.23 -30.63 3.14
CA VAL A 397 -0.38 -29.48 3.45
C VAL A 397 -0.67 -28.94 4.84
N THR A 398 0.40 -28.71 5.62
CA THR A 398 0.36 -27.98 6.89
C THR A 398 1.31 -26.78 6.80
N SER A 399 1.16 -25.75 7.62
CA SER A 399 2.08 -24.60 7.60
C SER A 399 2.29 -24.04 8.99
N SER A 400 3.45 -23.42 9.21
CA SER A 400 3.69 -22.52 10.33
C SER A 400 3.36 -21.09 9.91
N GLU A 401 2.66 -20.37 10.76
CA GLU A 401 2.21 -19.00 10.50
C GLU A 401 3.29 -17.97 10.86
N ASN A 402 3.47 -16.94 10.02
CA ASN A 402 4.36 -15.84 10.34
C ASN A 402 3.56 -14.67 10.95
N LYS A 403 3.66 -14.50 12.27
CA LYS A 403 2.95 -13.46 13.02
C LYS A 403 3.69 -12.11 13.08
N PHE A 404 4.88 -12.00 12.49
CA PHE A 404 5.73 -10.80 12.60
C PHE A 404 5.02 -9.49 12.25
N THR A 405 4.35 -9.45 11.08
CA THR A 405 3.65 -8.25 10.63
C THR A 405 2.46 -7.90 11.53
N LEU A 406 1.70 -8.90 11.98
CA LEU A 406 0.60 -8.69 12.93
C LEU A 406 1.14 -8.14 14.26
N THR A 407 2.14 -8.79 14.85
CA THR A 407 2.74 -8.36 16.13
C THR A 407 3.23 -6.92 16.05
N SER A 408 3.85 -6.54 14.93
CA SER A 408 4.29 -5.17 14.66
C SER A 408 3.14 -4.18 14.66
N LYS A 409 2.06 -4.50 13.92
CA LYS A 409 0.83 -3.69 13.83
C LYS A 409 0.13 -3.53 15.17
N LEU A 410 -0.12 -4.63 15.88
CA LEU A 410 -0.79 -4.60 17.19
C LEU A 410 0.03 -3.82 18.21
N SER A 411 1.35 -3.97 18.19
CA SER A 411 2.25 -3.20 19.05
C SER A 411 2.22 -1.70 18.72
N ALA A 412 2.15 -1.31 17.44
CA ALA A 412 1.99 0.09 17.06
C ALA A 412 0.67 0.68 17.58
N ALA A 413 -0.45 -0.04 17.42
CA ALA A 413 -1.75 0.39 17.93
C ALA A 413 -1.74 0.61 19.45
N VAL A 414 -1.21 -0.35 20.21
CA VAL A 414 -1.13 -0.26 21.68
C VAL A 414 -0.20 0.86 22.14
N ASN A 415 0.95 1.06 21.47
CA ASN A 415 1.88 2.13 21.84
C ASN A 415 1.38 3.53 21.48
N LEU A 416 0.34 3.65 20.65
CA LEU A 416 -0.29 4.95 20.37
C LEU A 416 -0.82 5.59 21.66
N VAL A 417 -1.41 4.80 22.57
CA VAL A 417 -1.94 5.28 23.85
C VAL A 417 -0.91 5.26 24.98
N HIS A 418 0.38 5.16 24.67
CA HIS A 418 1.43 5.31 25.67
C HIS A 418 1.66 6.81 25.97
N PRO A 419 1.90 7.25 27.22
CA PRO A 419 2.12 8.66 27.56
C PRO A 419 3.21 9.35 26.72
N ASP A 420 4.34 8.69 26.50
CA ASP A 420 5.43 9.20 25.66
C ASP A 420 5.06 9.42 24.18
N SER A 421 3.96 8.83 23.70
CA SER A 421 3.45 9.06 22.34
C SER A 421 2.57 10.31 22.24
N SER A 422 2.27 10.97 23.36
CA SER A 422 1.37 12.14 23.45
C SER A 422 1.77 13.30 22.54
N ARG A 423 3.06 13.51 22.32
CA ARG A 423 3.56 14.53 21.39
C ARG A 423 3.01 14.41 19.96
N TRP A 424 2.58 13.21 19.57
CA TRP A 424 2.02 12.93 18.25
C TRP A 424 0.49 12.94 18.24
N HIS A 425 -0.19 12.98 19.39
CA HIS A 425 -1.64 12.84 19.46
C HIS A 425 -2.35 13.97 18.70
N ASP A 426 -2.02 15.23 18.99
CA ASP A 426 -2.68 16.37 18.35
C ASP A 426 -2.50 16.36 16.83
N LEU A 427 -1.31 15.98 16.36
CA LEU A 427 -1.02 15.82 14.94
C LEU A 427 -1.82 14.66 14.33
N LEU A 428 -1.83 13.49 14.96
CA LEU A 428 -2.49 12.31 14.43
C LEU A 428 -4.02 12.45 14.46
N MET A 429 -4.58 13.18 15.43
CA MET A 429 -6.01 13.46 15.50
C MET A 429 -6.43 14.62 14.59
N ASN A 430 -5.52 15.56 14.30
CA ASN A 430 -5.70 16.68 13.36
C ASN A 430 -6.84 17.65 13.76
N HIS A 431 -7.04 17.87 15.08
CA HIS A 431 -8.13 18.71 15.59
C HIS A 431 -7.79 20.19 15.60
N ASP A 432 -6.52 20.55 15.80
CA ASP A 432 -6.05 21.94 15.79
C ASP A 432 -4.58 22.09 15.37
N ASN A 433 -4.34 22.21 14.07
CA ASN A 433 -2.99 22.43 13.56
C ASN A 433 -2.38 23.77 13.97
N SER A 434 -3.20 24.75 14.36
CA SER A 434 -2.71 26.07 14.78
C SER A 434 -2.07 26.05 16.17
N ALA A 435 -2.42 25.06 16.99
CA ALA A 435 -1.84 24.85 18.31
C ALA A 435 -0.50 24.07 18.26
N LEU A 436 -0.18 23.43 17.13
CA LEU A 436 1.05 22.66 16.97
C LEU A 436 2.27 23.58 16.86
N GLU A 437 3.36 23.20 17.52
CA GLU A 437 4.63 23.91 17.43
C GLU A 437 5.16 23.92 15.99
N THR A 438 5.68 25.06 15.56
CA THR A 438 6.44 25.18 14.31
C THR A 438 7.91 24.92 14.58
N VAL A 439 8.47 23.89 13.96
CA VAL A 439 9.81 23.38 14.22
C VAL A 439 10.71 23.55 12.99
N ASP A 440 11.93 24.05 13.18
CA ASP A 440 12.97 24.00 12.17
C ASP A 440 13.64 22.61 12.19
N LEU A 441 13.26 21.75 11.25
CA LEU A 441 13.78 20.39 11.13
C LEU A 441 15.27 20.34 10.80
N ALA A 442 15.84 21.39 10.21
CA ALA A 442 17.28 21.45 9.93
C ALA A 442 18.08 21.64 11.24
N MET A 443 17.51 22.39 12.18
CA MET A 443 18.12 22.70 13.47
C MET A 443 17.78 21.69 14.57
N LYS A 444 16.59 21.08 14.53
CA LYS A 444 16.10 20.18 15.59
C LYS A 444 17.05 18.99 15.79
N ARG A 445 17.35 18.70 17.05
CA ARG A 445 18.11 17.52 17.51
C ARG A 445 17.33 16.82 18.62
N VAL A 446 17.82 15.67 19.04
CA VAL A 446 17.39 15.05 20.31
C VAL A 446 17.75 15.96 21.48
N ASP A 447 16.98 15.84 22.57
CA ASP A 447 16.98 16.83 23.66
C ASP A 447 18.32 16.93 24.42
N ASP A 448 19.18 15.91 24.31
CA ASP A 448 20.52 15.82 24.89
C ASP A 448 21.64 16.43 24.02
N VAL A 449 21.32 16.91 22.82
CA VAL A 449 22.29 17.53 21.90
C VAL A 449 22.07 19.05 21.84
N GLU A 450 22.99 19.80 22.43
CA GLU A 450 23.00 21.27 22.37
C GLU A 450 23.29 21.80 20.96
N ILE A 451 22.58 22.85 20.57
CA ILE A 451 22.80 23.54 19.30
C ILE A 451 23.99 24.50 19.45
N THR A 452 25.12 24.16 18.83
CA THR A 452 26.32 25.00 18.84
C THR A 452 26.40 25.92 17.60
N PRO A 453 27.19 27.01 17.64
CA PRO A 453 27.40 27.87 16.47
C PRO A 453 27.97 27.13 15.25
N GLU A 454 28.73 26.05 15.46
CA GLU A 454 29.23 25.18 14.39
C GLU A 454 28.09 24.42 13.70
N ILE A 455 27.11 23.94 14.47
CA ILE A 455 25.91 23.28 13.94
C ILE A 455 25.08 24.28 13.12
N GLU A 456 24.83 25.47 13.66
CA GLU A 456 24.12 26.54 12.93
C GLU A 456 24.80 26.84 11.59
N LYS A 457 26.12 27.05 11.60
CA LYS A 457 26.89 27.31 10.38
C LYS A 457 26.84 26.15 9.39
N ALA A 458 26.90 24.91 9.86
CA ALA A 458 26.76 23.71 9.03
C ALA A 458 25.37 23.64 8.39
N VAL A 459 24.32 23.96 9.16
CA VAL A 459 22.94 24.01 8.67
C VAL A 459 22.76 25.07 7.60
N GLU A 460 23.24 26.30 7.81
CA GLU A 460 23.16 27.36 6.79
C GLU A 460 23.92 27.00 5.52
N SER A 461 25.10 26.39 5.64
CA SER A 461 25.87 25.91 4.51
C SER A 461 25.13 24.82 3.73
N ALA A 462 24.57 23.84 4.44
CA ALA A 462 23.81 22.74 3.85
C ALA A 462 22.51 23.22 3.20
N MET A 463 21.83 24.22 3.79
CA MET A 463 20.62 24.80 3.21
C MET A 463 20.93 25.57 1.93
N ARG A 464 22.02 26.35 1.91
CA ARG A 464 22.47 27.01 0.68
C ARG A 464 22.78 25.99 -0.41
N TRP A 465 23.46 24.90 -0.06
CA TRP A 465 23.69 23.79 -0.99
C TRP A 465 22.38 23.19 -1.49
N LEU A 466 21.44 22.84 -0.61
CA LEU A 466 20.17 22.22 -0.98
C LEU A 466 19.37 23.07 -1.98
N LEU A 467 19.28 24.38 -1.71
CA LEU A 467 18.54 25.32 -2.55
C LEU A 467 19.22 25.65 -3.88
N THR A 468 20.52 25.41 -4.01
CA THR A 468 21.29 25.70 -5.24
C THR A 468 21.80 24.44 -5.94
N PHE A 469 21.55 23.26 -5.38
CA PHE A 469 21.99 21.96 -5.90
C PHE A 469 21.54 21.73 -7.35
N GLN A 470 20.36 22.23 -7.70
CA GLN A 470 19.83 22.22 -9.05
C GLN A 470 18.84 23.36 -9.26
N ASN A 471 18.39 23.54 -10.50
CA ASN A 471 17.37 24.53 -10.85
C ASN A 471 15.98 24.03 -10.45
N TRP A 472 15.66 24.20 -9.16
CA TRP A 472 14.34 23.92 -8.62
C TRP A 472 13.30 24.91 -9.16
N ASN A 473 12.09 24.43 -9.39
CA ASN A 473 10.94 25.32 -9.63
C ASN A 473 10.42 25.89 -8.29
N GLU A 474 9.54 26.89 -8.36
CA GLU A 474 9.03 27.57 -7.15
C GLU A 474 8.33 26.63 -6.16
N GLU A 475 7.51 25.70 -6.64
CA GLU A 475 6.80 24.72 -5.79
C GLU A 475 7.78 23.77 -5.06
N GLN A 476 8.86 23.34 -5.73
CA GLN A 476 9.91 22.53 -5.11
C GLN A 476 10.71 23.38 -4.11
N LEU A 477 11.01 24.64 -4.41
CA LEU A 477 11.66 25.55 -3.45
C LEU A 477 10.81 25.77 -2.20
N ILE A 478 9.48 25.91 -2.34
CA ILE A 478 8.56 25.99 -1.20
C ILE A 478 8.65 24.71 -0.36
N ALA A 479 8.64 23.54 -1.01
CA ALA A 479 8.78 22.26 -0.31
C ALA A 479 10.10 22.18 0.47
N LEU A 480 11.23 22.59 -0.11
CA LEU A 480 12.54 22.59 0.55
C LEU A 480 12.63 23.63 1.67
N ARG A 481 12.01 24.81 1.51
CA ARG A 481 11.98 25.85 2.54
C ARG A 481 11.08 25.48 3.72
N SER A 482 10.05 24.67 3.50
CA SER A 482 9.11 24.22 4.55
C SER A 482 9.80 23.48 5.70
N LEU A 483 11.01 22.93 5.49
CA LEU A 483 11.81 22.31 6.54
C LEU A 483 12.10 23.25 7.71
N ARG A 484 12.21 24.56 7.45
CA ARG A 484 12.51 25.57 8.48
C ARG A 484 11.29 25.92 9.34
N SER A 485 10.10 25.47 8.95
CA SER A 485 8.83 25.82 9.58
C SER A 485 7.84 24.66 9.53
N ALA A 486 8.29 23.46 9.91
CA ALA A 486 7.47 22.26 9.90
C ALA A 486 6.51 22.26 11.09
N VAL A 487 5.21 22.25 10.81
CA VAL A 487 4.16 22.18 11.85
C VAL A 487 4.15 20.79 12.47
N GLY A 488 4.21 20.70 13.80
CA GLY A 488 4.21 19.42 14.53
C GLY A 488 5.38 18.50 14.14
N SER A 489 6.51 19.07 13.73
CA SER A 489 7.67 18.33 13.20
C SER A 489 7.37 17.46 11.96
N MET A 490 6.35 17.81 11.17
CA MET A 490 5.97 17.05 9.97
C MET A 490 5.88 17.93 8.73
N VAL A 491 6.37 17.40 7.61
CA VAL A 491 6.27 17.99 6.28
C VAL A 491 5.54 17.02 5.35
N LEU A 492 4.41 17.45 4.79
CA LEU A 492 3.67 16.72 3.78
C LEU A 492 3.88 17.36 2.41
N ILE A 493 4.23 16.55 1.42
CA ILE A 493 4.32 16.98 0.02
C ILE A 493 3.44 16.06 -0.82
N SER A 494 2.53 16.64 -1.60
CA SER A 494 1.69 15.91 -2.54
C SER A 494 2.00 16.36 -3.95
N GLY A 495 1.66 15.54 -4.94
CA GLY A 495 1.73 15.99 -6.32
C GLY A 495 1.49 14.88 -7.33
N PRO A 496 1.04 15.20 -8.55
CA PRO A 496 0.91 14.23 -9.64
C PRO A 496 2.21 13.50 -10.01
N ALA A 497 2.10 12.53 -10.93
CA ALA A 497 3.26 11.89 -11.53
C ALA A 497 4.14 12.90 -12.29
N GLY A 498 5.47 12.76 -12.16
CA GLY A 498 6.43 13.56 -12.92
C GLY A 498 6.77 14.94 -12.34
N THR A 499 6.26 15.30 -11.16
CA THR A 499 6.51 16.61 -10.51
C THR A 499 7.81 16.68 -9.69
N GLY A 500 8.61 15.60 -9.69
CA GLY A 500 9.90 15.55 -9.01
C GLY A 500 9.85 15.18 -7.52
N LYS A 501 8.74 14.61 -7.02
CA LYS A 501 8.61 14.16 -5.62
C LYS A 501 9.81 13.34 -5.10
N THR A 502 10.18 12.26 -5.80
CA THR A 502 11.31 11.40 -5.42
C THR A 502 12.65 12.15 -5.44
N LEU A 503 12.84 13.07 -6.39
CA LEU A 503 14.05 13.90 -6.49
C LEU A 503 14.17 14.86 -5.30
N VAL A 504 13.07 15.53 -4.92
CA VAL A 504 13.00 16.36 -3.71
C VAL A 504 13.36 15.50 -2.50
N LEU A 505 12.77 14.30 -2.38
CA LEU A 505 13.02 13.42 -1.25
C LEU A 505 14.48 12.95 -1.14
N GLN A 506 15.12 12.67 -2.27
CA GLN A 506 16.54 12.29 -2.32
C GLN A 506 17.44 13.43 -1.89
N ALA A 507 17.17 14.65 -2.36
CA ALA A 507 17.89 15.83 -1.93
C ALA A 507 17.71 16.11 -0.42
N LEU A 508 16.50 15.90 0.11
CA LEU A 508 16.23 15.98 1.55
C LEU A 508 16.98 14.93 2.36
N CYS A 509 16.99 13.67 1.93
CA CYS A 509 17.75 12.60 2.59
C CYS A 509 19.25 12.92 2.60
N ALA A 510 19.79 13.38 1.47
CA ALA A 510 21.17 13.81 1.34
C ALA A 510 21.49 15.00 2.26
N PHE A 511 20.60 15.98 2.33
CA PHE A 511 20.70 17.13 3.23
C PHE A 511 20.81 16.68 4.70
N PHE A 512 19.86 15.89 5.19
CA PHE A 512 19.87 15.43 6.58
C PHE A 512 21.06 14.51 6.90
N TYR A 513 21.48 13.67 5.94
CA TYR A 513 22.70 12.89 6.07
C TYR A 513 23.95 13.77 6.21
N LYS A 514 24.07 14.85 5.44
CA LYS A 514 25.19 15.81 5.57
C LYS A 514 25.17 16.58 6.90
N LEU A 515 24.01 16.72 7.55
CA LEU A 515 23.86 17.39 8.86
C LEU A 515 24.27 16.53 10.07
N GLY A 516 24.61 15.27 9.90
CA GLY A 516 24.91 14.39 11.04
C GLY A 516 23.71 13.60 11.59
N LEU A 517 22.53 13.70 10.96
CA LEU A 517 21.31 12.98 11.40
C LEU A 517 21.22 11.56 10.86
N HIS A 518 20.48 10.71 11.57
CA HIS A 518 20.07 9.40 11.06
C HIS A 518 18.83 9.57 10.18
N VAL A 519 18.77 8.85 9.07
CA VAL A 519 17.68 8.95 8.09
C VAL A 519 17.08 7.57 7.88
N LEU A 520 15.80 7.42 8.23
CA LEU A 520 15.03 6.21 8.00
C LEU A 520 14.11 6.42 6.79
N VAL A 521 14.39 5.73 5.69
CA VAL A 521 13.54 5.76 4.49
C VAL A 521 12.65 4.53 4.46
N LEU A 522 11.33 4.73 4.54
CA LEU A 522 10.35 3.67 4.38
C LEU A 522 9.54 3.86 3.09
N ALA A 523 9.13 2.73 2.52
CA ALA A 523 8.16 2.70 1.43
C ALA A 523 7.25 1.46 1.55
N PRO A 524 6.02 1.50 1.01
CA PRO A 524 5.06 0.41 1.15
C PRO A 524 5.44 -0.87 0.38
N ALA A 525 6.24 -0.76 -0.69
CA ALA A 525 6.65 -1.93 -1.48
C ALA A 525 8.16 -2.01 -1.72
N ASN A 526 8.64 -3.25 -1.88
CA ASN A 526 10.05 -3.53 -2.19
C ASN A 526 10.52 -2.91 -3.51
N SER A 527 9.61 -2.74 -4.49
CA SER A 527 9.91 -2.06 -5.74
C SER A 527 10.15 -0.56 -5.54
N ASN A 528 9.39 0.09 -4.64
CA ASN A 528 9.57 1.50 -4.31
C ASN A 528 10.94 1.73 -3.66
N VAL A 529 11.28 0.96 -2.62
CA VAL A 529 12.61 1.03 -1.97
C VAL A 529 13.74 0.79 -2.98
N LYS A 530 13.57 -0.15 -3.91
CA LYS A 530 14.57 -0.43 -4.95
C LYS A 530 14.81 0.79 -5.84
N ASP A 531 13.73 1.36 -6.37
CA ASP A 531 13.80 2.51 -7.28
C ASP A 531 14.37 3.75 -6.59
N PHE A 532 13.96 4.01 -5.35
CA PHE A 532 14.49 5.09 -4.52
C PHE A 532 16.01 4.97 -4.30
N MET A 533 16.47 3.80 -3.84
CA MET A 533 17.89 3.55 -3.58
C MET A 533 18.73 3.65 -4.84
N ALA A 534 18.21 3.16 -5.97
CA ALA A 534 18.92 3.23 -7.24
C ALA A 534 19.14 4.68 -7.70
N LYS A 535 18.10 5.50 -7.63
CA LYS A 535 18.18 6.92 -7.97
C LYS A 535 19.01 7.70 -6.94
N LEU A 536 18.96 7.36 -5.65
CA LEU A 536 19.77 7.99 -4.59
C LEU A 536 21.26 7.75 -4.83
N ASN A 537 21.69 6.50 -5.01
CA ASN A 537 23.10 6.15 -5.27
C ASN A 537 23.63 6.79 -6.56
N LYS A 538 22.77 6.98 -7.57
CA LYS A 538 23.15 7.66 -8.81
C LYS A 538 23.38 9.16 -8.60
N LEU A 539 22.55 9.81 -7.79
CA LEU A 539 22.61 11.26 -7.55
C LEU A 539 23.65 11.65 -6.49
N PHE A 540 23.81 10.81 -5.46
CA PHE A 540 24.66 11.07 -4.30
C PHE A 540 25.49 9.83 -3.95
N PRO A 541 26.47 9.45 -4.79
CA PRO A 541 27.29 8.26 -4.58
C PRO A 541 28.14 8.32 -3.30
N GLU A 542 28.28 9.49 -2.68
CA GLU A 542 28.98 9.68 -1.41
C GLU A 542 28.15 9.27 -0.17
N ILE A 543 26.85 9.02 -0.32
CA ILE A 543 25.98 8.63 0.79
C ILE A 543 26.08 7.12 1.01
N ASP A 544 26.53 6.73 2.19
CA ASP A 544 26.46 5.34 2.63
C ASP A 544 25.03 5.01 3.10
N ALA A 545 24.28 4.35 2.22
CA ALA A 545 22.89 4.00 2.39
C ALA A 545 22.71 2.47 2.37
N THR A 546 22.05 1.93 3.39
CA THR A 546 21.87 0.48 3.58
C THR A 546 20.43 0.09 3.38
N ARG A 547 20.18 -0.83 2.44
CA ARG A 547 18.86 -1.41 2.21
C ARG A 547 18.70 -2.69 3.02
N VAL A 548 17.72 -2.72 3.91
CA VAL A 548 17.41 -3.88 4.74
C VAL A 548 16.26 -4.68 4.13
N PHE A 549 16.48 -5.98 3.94
CA PHE A 549 15.47 -6.91 3.48
C PHE A 549 14.86 -7.69 4.65
N PRO A 550 13.70 -8.32 4.47
CA PRO A 550 13.17 -9.26 5.46
C PRO A 550 14.11 -10.44 5.66
N SER A 551 14.33 -10.84 6.91
CA SER A 551 15.22 -11.95 7.32
C SER A 551 14.98 -13.27 6.59
N SER A 552 13.77 -13.51 6.05
CA SER A 552 13.47 -14.66 5.18
C SER A 552 14.27 -14.69 3.87
N LYS A 553 14.86 -13.56 3.47
CA LYS A 553 15.72 -13.43 2.28
C LYS A 553 17.21 -13.51 2.62
N ASP A 554 17.57 -13.58 3.91
CA ASP A 554 18.95 -13.71 4.33
C ASP A 554 19.43 -15.15 4.17
N PHE A 555 20.70 -15.28 3.75
CA PHE A 555 21.43 -16.54 3.71
C PHE A 555 21.56 -17.11 5.13
N SER A 556 21.20 -18.38 5.31
CA SER A 556 21.25 -19.07 6.62
C SER A 556 21.91 -20.45 6.47
N PRO A 557 23.24 -20.52 6.58
CA PRO A 557 23.99 -21.76 6.43
C PRO A 557 23.72 -22.78 7.54
N ASP A 558 23.21 -22.38 8.71
CA ASP A 558 22.72 -23.31 9.74
C ASP A 558 21.59 -24.24 9.24
N LYS A 559 20.78 -23.76 8.28
CA LYS A 559 19.77 -24.59 7.62
C LYS A 559 20.40 -25.64 6.69
N ILE A 560 21.62 -25.40 6.20
CA ILE A 560 22.41 -26.26 5.31
C ILE A 560 23.19 -27.30 6.14
N ALA A 561 23.88 -26.91 7.22
CA ALA A 561 24.61 -27.84 8.09
C ALA A 561 23.70 -28.91 8.72
N LYS A 562 22.49 -28.51 9.16
CA LYS A 562 21.46 -29.44 9.65
C LYS A 562 20.90 -30.39 8.57
N LYS A 563 21.16 -30.13 7.27
CA LYS A 563 20.86 -31.06 6.16
C LYS A 563 22.00 -32.06 5.94
N ALA A 564 23.25 -31.61 6.02
CA ALA A 564 24.42 -32.45 5.75
C ALA A 564 24.59 -33.62 6.74
N HIS A 565 24.23 -33.43 8.02
CA HIS A 565 24.31 -34.48 9.05
C HIS A 565 23.20 -35.53 9.02
N ARG A 566 22.27 -35.47 8.05
CA ARG A 566 21.21 -36.48 7.89
C ARG A 566 21.39 -37.40 6.67
N GLY A 567 22.52 -37.28 5.97
CA GLY A 567 23.01 -38.29 5.02
C GLY A 567 23.71 -39.41 5.78
N GLU A 568 23.53 -40.64 5.33
CA GLU A 568 23.80 -41.91 6.00
C GLU A 568 25.20 -42.08 6.65
N ASP A 569 25.22 -42.92 7.69
CA ASP A 569 26.40 -43.38 8.42
C ASP A 569 27.38 -44.09 7.45
N PRO A 570 28.67 -43.69 7.34
CA PRO A 570 29.59 -44.20 6.29
C PRO A 570 29.99 -45.68 6.41
N LYS A 571 29.40 -46.44 7.32
CA LYS A 571 29.88 -47.78 7.68
C LYS A 571 29.26 -48.93 6.89
N ASN A 572 28.29 -48.70 6.00
CA ASN A 572 27.58 -49.79 5.30
C ASN A 572 27.57 -49.76 3.76
N SER A 573 28.29 -48.87 3.08
CA SER A 573 28.36 -48.91 1.60
C SER A 573 29.67 -49.55 1.10
N THR A 574 29.71 -50.87 1.03
CA THR A 574 30.71 -51.62 0.27
C THR A 574 30.28 -51.79 -1.18
N GLN A 575 30.28 -50.73 -2.00
CA GLN A 575 30.36 -50.85 -3.48
C GLN A 575 30.89 -49.54 -4.12
N GLY A 576 32.07 -49.63 -4.74
CA GLY A 576 32.43 -48.96 -6.01
C GLY A 576 32.76 -47.46 -6.01
N PRO A 577 33.68 -47.00 -6.87
CA PRO A 577 34.08 -45.59 -6.98
C PRO A 577 32.95 -44.77 -7.62
N LEU A 578 32.54 -43.70 -6.93
CA LEU A 578 31.57 -42.70 -7.36
C LEU A 578 32.07 -41.97 -8.61
N GLN A 579 31.38 -42.15 -9.74
CA GLN A 579 31.46 -41.26 -10.90
C GLN A 579 30.46 -40.10 -10.73
N GLU A 580 31.01 -38.89 -10.68
CA GLU A 580 30.49 -37.63 -11.24
C GLU A 580 28.98 -37.37 -11.11
N ALA A 581 28.58 -36.91 -9.92
CA ALA A 581 27.43 -36.02 -9.76
C ALA A 581 27.93 -34.66 -9.22
N GLU A 582 28.72 -33.97 -10.06
CA GLU A 582 29.07 -32.56 -9.88
C GLU A 582 27.89 -31.69 -10.32
N THR A 583 27.13 -31.16 -9.35
CA THR A 583 26.58 -29.79 -9.32
C THR A 583 25.83 -29.59 -8.01
N ASP A 584 26.64 -29.55 -6.97
CA ASP A 584 26.63 -28.59 -5.88
C ASP A 584 25.37 -27.68 -5.77
N ILE A 585 24.48 -28.01 -4.84
CA ILE A 585 23.39 -27.10 -4.39
C ILE A 585 23.97 -25.89 -3.66
N LEU A 586 25.21 -26.01 -3.13
CA LEU A 586 26.00 -24.88 -2.67
C LEU A 586 26.50 -24.05 -3.85
N GLU A 587 26.93 -24.63 -4.99
CA GLU A 587 27.05 -23.83 -6.21
C GLU A 587 25.70 -23.28 -6.62
N PHE A 588 24.55 -23.95 -6.54
CA PHE A 588 23.31 -23.35 -7.04
C PHE A 588 22.83 -22.14 -6.22
N ASP A 589 23.03 -22.11 -4.89
CA ASP A 589 22.76 -20.93 -4.05
C ASP A 589 23.93 -19.93 -4.06
N MET A 590 25.18 -20.38 -4.26
CA MET A 590 26.33 -19.52 -4.52
C MET A 590 26.19 -18.87 -5.88
N VAL A 591 26.02 -19.60 -6.99
CA VAL A 591 25.54 -19.23 -8.33
C VAL A 591 24.22 -18.49 -8.28
N ARG A 592 23.34 -18.61 -7.28
CA ARG A 592 22.19 -17.70 -7.18
C ARG A 592 22.63 -16.33 -6.64
N ALA A 593 23.47 -16.30 -5.62
CA ALA A 593 24.17 -15.08 -5.18
C ALA A 593 25.20 -14.58 -6.21
N GLU A 594 25.69 -15.45 -7.11
CA GLU A 594 26.70 -15.21 -8.14
C GLU A 594 26.07 -14.84 -9.47
N VAL A 595 24.88 -15.35 -9.82
CA VAL A 595 24.06 -14.95 -10.97
C VAL A 595 23.30 -13.67 -10.64
N ASP A 596 22.87 -13.47 -9.40
CA ASP A 596 22.45 -12.15 -8.93
C ASP A 596 23.61 -11.14 -8.93
N SER A 597 24.88 -11.58 -8.98
CA SER A 597 26.07 -10.71 -9.13
C SER A 597 26.83 -10.82 -10.48
N ARG A 598 26.38 -11.64 -11.45
CA ARG A 598 27.04 -11.84 -12.78
C ARG A 598 26.23 -11.30 -13.97
N ASP A 599 25.05 -10.72 -13.73
CA ASP A 599 24.42 -9.83 -14.73
C ASP A 599 25.19 -8.49 -14.73
N LYS A 600 26.08 -8.29 -15.71
CA LYS A 600 26.94 -7.10 -15.88
C LYS A 600 26.20 -5.75 -15.89
N GLN A 601 24.86 -5.73 -15.95
CA GLN A 601 24.04 -4.51 -15.81
C GLN A 601 23.27 -4.41 -14.48
N ARG A 602 23.17 -5.49 -13.68
CA ARG A 602 22.70 -5.43 -12.28
C ARG A 602 23.78 -4.97 -11.29
N GLU A 603 25.04 -4.93 -11.73
CA GLU A 603 26.28 -4.68 -10.97
C GLU A 603 26.32 -3.43 -10.05
N LYS A 604 25.38 -2.48 -10.12
CA LYS A 604 25.44 -1.29 -9.25
C LYS A 604 24.39 -1.21 -8.14
N PHE A 605 23.33 -2.02 -8.17
CA PHE A 605 22.13 -1.72 -7.38
C PHE A 605 21.75 -2.75 -6.30
N ASP A 606 22.13 -4.03 -6.44
CA ASP A 606 22.02 -4.98 -5.32
C ASP A 606 23.17 -4.85 -4.30
N ASP A 607 24.19 -4.05 -4.62
CA ASP A 607 25.31 -3.66 -3.74
C ASP A 607 24.88 -2.90 -2.48
N CYS A 608 23.68 -2.32 -2.45
CA CYS A 608 23.17 -1.59 -1.29
C CYS A 608 22.46 -2.50 -0.27
N GLY A 609 22.23 -3.77 -0.59
CA GLY A 609 21.61 -4.72 0.34
C GLY A 609 22.51 -5.00 1.54
N LEU A 610 21.94 -5.04 2.75
CA LEU A 610 22.69 -5.29 3.99
C LEU A 610 23.64 -6.50 3.89
N ALA A 611 23.13 -7.64 3.42
CA ALA A 611 23.94 -8.84 3.22
C ALA A 611 25.07 -8.63 2.21
N ALA A 612 24.77 -7.98 1.08
CA ALA A 612 25.75 -7.71 0.02
C ALA A 612 26.87 -6.77 0.51
N GLN A 613 26.52 -5.72 1.25
CA GLN A 613 27.50 -4.78 1.83
C GLN A 613 28.40 -5.45 2.85
N VAL A 614 27.85 -6.25 3.77
CA VAL A 614 28.65 -6.97 4.78
C VAL A 614 29.65 -7.91 4.12
N LEU A 615 29.21 -8.69 3.12
CA LEU A 615 30.08 -9.61 2.40
C LEU A 615 31.15 -8.87 1.57
N LYS A 616 30.79 -7.74 0.95
CA LYS A 616 31.72 -6.88 0.22
C LYS A 616 32.79 -6.29 1.14
N LEU A 617 32.40 -5.72 2.27
CA LEU A 617 33.29 -5.12 3.26
C LEU A 617 34.23 -6.16 3.89
N ALA A 618 33.72 -7.38 4.13
CA ALA A 618 34.56 -8.49 4.56
C ALA A 618 35.61 -8.80 3.50
N ARG A 619 35.24 -8.99 2.23
CA ARG A 619 36.19 -9.27 1.14
C ARG A 619 37.25 -8.19 0.94
N GLU A 620 36.87 -6.92 1.05
CA GLU A 620 37.80 -5.79 0.90
C GLU A 620 38.81 -5.68 2.06
N GLY A 621 38.51 -6.29 3.21
CA GLY A 621 39.41 -6.37 4.36
C GLY A 621 39.67 -5.06 5.10
N LYS A 622 38.83 -4.03 4.86
CA LYS A 622 39.00 -2.66 5.40
C LYS A 622 38.48 -2.47 6.83
N ILE A 623 37.70 -3.42 7.35
CA ILE A 623 37.04 -3.30 8.66
C ILE A 623 37.50 -4.44 9.57
N SER A 624 37.70 -4.10 10.84
CA SER A 624 37.94 -5.02 11.96
C SER A 624 37.08 -4.60 13.14
N ASN A 625 36.51 -5.55 13.88
CA ASN A 625 35.81 -5.26 15.13
C ASN A 625 36.24 -6.29 16.17
N VAL A 626 37.14 -5.87 17.05
CA VAL A 626 37.73 -6.71 18.08
C VAL A 626 36.92 -6.53 19.37
N GLU A 627 36.13 -7.54 19.72
CA GLU A 627 35.34 -7.55 20.95
C GLU A 627 35.92 -8.56 21.94
N VAL A 628 35.95 -8.20 23.22
CA VAL A 628 36.36 -9.09 24.31
C VAL A 628 35.13 -9.84 24.82
N VAL A 629 34.96 -11.08 24.38
CA VAL A 629 33.87 -11.96 24.82
C VAL A 629 34.44 -13.03 25.73
N ALA A 630 33.97 -13.09 26.98
CA ALA A 630 34.42 -14.06 27.99
C ALA A 630 35.96 -14.11 28.20
N GLY A 631 36.65 -12.97 28.07
CA GLY A 631 38.10 -12.87 28.23
C GLY A 631 38.93 -13.21 26.99
N VAL A 632 38.28 -13.52 25.85
CA VAL A 632 38.94 -13.77 24.56
C VAL A 632 38.63 -12.62 23.61
N SER A 633 39.68 -12.09 22.98
CA SER A 633 39.58 -11.06 21.94
C SER A 633 39.25 -11.72 20.59
N GLU A 634 38.01 -11.61 20.11
CA GLU A 634 37.57 -12.13 18.80
C GLU A 634 37.37 -10.98 17.79
N ASP A 635 38.03 -11.06 16.63
CA ASP A 635 37.73 -10.18 15.48
C ASP A 635 36.71 -10.86 14.57
N SER A 636 35.45 -10.44 14.67
CA SER A 636 34.36 -11.04 13.89
C SER A 636 34.55 -10.85 12.38
N TRP A 637 35.08 -9.71 11.95
CA TRP A 637 35.36 -9.43 10.54
C TRP A 637 36.52 -10.26 9.99
N GLY A 638 37.55 -10.47 10.82
CA GLY A 638 38.65 -11.38 10.50
C GLY A 638 38.19 -12.83 10.36
N ILE A 639 37.32 -13.29 11.25
CA ILE A 639 36.73 -14.65 11.18
C ILE A 639 35.90 -14.80 9.91
N LEU A 640 34.99 -13.85 9.63
CA LEU A 640 34.15 -13.91 8.44
C LEU A 640 34.98 -13.92 7.15
N ARG A 641 36.03 -13.10 7.08
CA ARG A 641 36.99 -13.09 5.96
C ARG A 641 37.61 -14.46 5.72
N ALA A 642 38.18 -15.05 6.76
CA ALA A 642 38.83 -16.35 6.65
C ALA A 642 37.85 -17.43 6.17
N CYS A 643 36.60 -17.40 6.64
CA CYS A 643 35.58 -18.33 6.17
C CYS A 643 35.18 -18.09 4.70
N ILE A 644 35.06 -16.83 4.26
CA ILE A 644 34.77 -16.50 2.86
C ILE A 644 35.92 -16.94 1.94
N GLU A 645 37.17 -16.74 2.35
CA GLU A 645 38.36 -17.17 1.61
C GLU A 645 38.40 -18.69 1.48
N GLN A 646 38.23 -19.43 2.58
CA GLN A 646 38.11 -20.89 2.57
C GLN A 646 36.96 -21.39 1.69
N ALA A 647 35.81 -20.70 1.70
CA ALA A 647 34.68 -21.06 0.85
C ALA A 647 34.99 -20.80 -0.64
N THR A 648 35.73 -19.74 -0.95
CA THR A 648 36.16 -19.39 -2.31
C THR A 648 37.19 -20.38 -2.85
N GLU A 649 38.07 -20.89 -1.97
CA GLU A 649 39.07 -21.92 -2.29
C GLU A 649 38.48 -23.35 -2.30
N GLY A 650 37.20 -23.52 -1.96
CA GLY A 650 36.55 -24.83 -1.86
C GLY A 650 37.00 -25.67 -0.65
N THR A 651 37.70 -25.07 0.32
CA THR A 651 38.26 -25.75 1.50
C THR A 651 37.37 -25.65 2.74
N PHE A 652 36.29 -24.86 2.70
CA PHE A 652 35.35 -24.71 3.80
C PHE A 652 34.39 -25.92 3.92
N ASP A 653 34.40 -26.59 5.08
CA ASP A 653 33.51 -27.73 5.33
C ASP A 653 32.11 -27.28 5.77
N TRP A 654 31.23 -27.09 4.80
CA TRP A 654 29.81 -26.78 5.03
C TRP A 654 29.02 -27.88 5.77
N ARG A 655 29.60 -29.08 5.93
CA ARG A 655 29.00 -30.18 6.69
C ARG A 655 29.37 -30.11 8.18
N ASN A 656 30.44 -29.41 8.53
CA ASN A 656 30.83 -29.23 9.92
C ASN A 656 29.96 -28.16 10.61
N VAL A 657 29.08 -28.61 11.50
CA VAL A 657 28.17 -27.74 12.26
C VAL A 657 28.91 -26.65 13.03
N LYS A 658 30.11 -26.92 13.56
CA LYS A 658 30.88 -25.92 14.31
C LYS A 658 31.41 -24.80 13.42
N ASP A 659 31.90 -25.15 12.23
CA ASP A 659 32.44 -24.16 11.29
C ASP A 659 31.33 -23.30 10.69
N VAL A 660 30.19 -23.91 10.40
CA VAL A 660 28.98 -23.19 9.96
C VAL A 660 28.41 -22.27 11.05
N GLN A 661 28.35 -22.73 12.30
CA GLN A 661 27.93 -21.90 13.43
C GLN A 661 28.91 -20.74 13.66
N LYS A 662 30.22 -20.98 13.48
CA LYS A 662 31.25 -19.95 13.59
C LYS A 662 31.08 -18.90 12.49
N TYR A 663 30.84 -19.32 11.24
CA TYR A 663 30.51 -18.42 10.14
C TYR A 663 29.27 -17.59 10.46
N GLN A 664 28.17 -18.24 10.88
CA GLN A 664 26.90 -17.56 11.16
C GLN A 664 27.05 -16.52 12.28
N LYS A 665 27.69 -16.89 13.39
CA LYS A 665 27.97 -15.97 14.51
C LYS A 665 28.80 -14.78 14.05
N ALA A 666 29.86 -15.02 13.26
CA ALA A 666 30.70 -13.95 12.73
C ALA A 666 29.94 -13.05 11.75
N TYR A 667 29.13 -13.63 10.86
CA TYR A 667 28.29 -12.91 9.92
C TYR A 667 27.26 -12.03 10.63
N ASP A 668 26.53 -12.57 11.61
CA ASP A 668 25.54 -11.81 12.38
C ASP A 668 26.18 -10.68 13.19
N ALA A 669 27.36 -10.92 13.78
CA ALA A 669 28.13 -9.88 14.46
C ALA A 669 28.62 -8.78 13.52
N CYS A 670 29.13 -9.13 12.32
CA CYS A 670 29.53 -8.16 11.29
C CYS A 670 28.32 -7.35 10.80
N LYS A 671 27.18 -8.01 10.62
CA LYS A 671 25.92 -7.39 10.20
C LYS A 671 25.40 -6.41 11.26
N ALA A 672 25.40 -6.80 12.53
CA ALA A 672 25.06 -5.93 13.65
C ALA A 672 26.01 -4.72 13.74
N HIS A 673 27.32 -4.94 13.60
CA HIS A 673 28.33 -3.89 13.59
C HIS A 673 28.12 -2.91 12.43
N HIS A 674 27.93 -3.40 11.19
CA HIS A 674 27.64 -2.56 10.02
C HIS A 674 26.38 -1.72 10.24
N MET A 675 25.29 -2.34 10.70
CA MET A 675 24.03 -1.64 10.99
C MET A 675 24.19 -0.54 12.04
N ALA A 676 25.03 -0.75 13.05
CA ALA A 676 25.30 0.26 14.07
C ALA A 676 26.11 1.45 13.54
N LEU A 677 26.95 1.25 12.53
CA LEU A 677 27.71 2.33 11.87
C LEU A 677 26.88 3.11 10.85
N CYS A 678 25.83 2.49 10.29
CA CYS A 678 25.00 3.07 9.25
C CYS A 678 24.12 4.22 9.76
N ARG A 679 24.07 5.33 9.00
CA ARG A 679 23.19 6.47 9.31
C ARG A 679 21.96 6.57 8.43
N LEU A 680 21.98 6.06 7.20
CA LEU A 680 20.81 6.01 6.32
C LEU A 680 20.40 4.56 6.08
N VAL A 681 19.19 4.21 6.50
CA VAL A 681 18.61 2.88 6.30
C VAL A 681 17.33 2.99 5.49
N ALA A 682 17.19 2.14 4.47
CA ALA A 682 15.99 2.04 3.65
C ALA A 682 15.36 0.64 3.73
N THR A 683 14.07 0.55 4.01
CA THR A 683 13.34 -0.73 4.11
C THR A 683 11.86 -0.54 3.82
N THR A 684 11.09 -1.63 3.74
CA THR A 684 9.63 -1.51 3.63
C THR A 684 9.00 -1.22 4.99
N THR A 685 7.87 -0.51 5.03
CA THR A 685 7.13 -0.20 6.27
C THR A 685 6.83 -1.45 7.09
N GLY A 686 6.33 -2.50 6.44
CA GLY A 686 6.09 -3.82 7.06
C GLY A 686 7.34 -4.62 7.47
N ASN A 687 8.56 -4.11 7.23
CA ASN A 687 9.83 -4.75 7.63
C ASN A 687 10.64 -3.89 8.62
N PHE A 688 10.19 -2.67 8.93
CA PHE A 688 10.91 -1.74 9.79
C PHE A 688 11.30 -2.32 11.17
N ARG A 689 10.42 -3.12 11.78
CA ARG A 689 10.63 -3.71 13.11
C ARG A 689 11.48 -4.99 13.10
N CYS A 690 12.26 -5.25 12.05
CA CYS A 690 13.12 -6.42 12.02
C CYS A 690 14.28 -6.27 13.02
N ASP A 691 14.78 -7.40 13.52
CA ASP A 691 15.82 -7.45 14.55
C ASP A 691 17.08 -6.66 14.17
N ASP A 692 17.41 -6.63 12.88
CA ASP A 692 18.58 -5.93 12.35
C ASP A 692 18.54 -4.43 12.60
N ILE A 693 17.34 -3.83 12.49
CA ILE A 693 17.13 -2.41 12.72
C ILE A 693 16.96 -2.17 14.20
N VAL A 694 15.95 -2.81 14.81
CA VAL A 694 15.53 -2.58 16.19
C VAL A 694 16.67 -2.77 17.20
N ASN A 695 17.53 -3.78 16.99
CA ASN A 695 18.57 -4.10 17.96
C ASN A 695 19.89 -3.34 17.72
N ASN A 696 20.11 -2.75 16.54
CA ASN A 696 21.45 -2.27 16.15
C ASN A 696 21.47 -0.84 15.61
N TRP A 697 20.47 -0.43 14.84
CA TRP A 697 20.49 0.88 14.16
C TRP A 697 20.05 2.01 15.10
N ALA A 698 20.78 3.12 15.12
CA ALA A 698 20.52 4.28 15.99
C ALA A 698 20.47 3.96 17.51
N MET A 699 21.17 2.89 17.92
CA MET A 699 21.23 2.40 19.30
C MET A 699 22.47 2.85 20.09
N GLU A 700 23.22 3.85 19.60
CA GLU A 700 24.42 4.40 20.27
C GLU A 700 25.51 3.37 20.59
N LYS A 701 25.73 2.44 19.63
CA LYS A 701 26.78 1.43 19.74
C LYS A 701 28.03 1.86 18.96
N HIS A 702 29.18 1.28 19.32
CA HIS A 702 30.46 1.47 18.64
C HIS A 702 30.88 2.94 18.44
N GLY A 703 30.50 3.83 19.37
CA GLY A 703 30.85 5.25 19.33
C GLY A 703 30.05 6.10 18.35
N VAL A 704 28.96 5.57 17.77
CA VAL A 704 28.08 6.32 16.87
C VAL A 704 26.90 6.92 17.63
N GLU A 705 26.94 8.22 17.88
CA GLU A 705 25.86 8.94 18.57
C GLU A 705 24.65 9.21 17.66
N CYS A 706 23.44 9.03 18.20
CA CYS A 706 22.21 9.37 17.48
C CYS A 706 21.76 10.80 17.77
N ARG A 707 22.13 11.75 16.90
CA ARG A 707 21.76 13.16 17.02
C ARG A 707 20.30 13.50 16.66
N GLY A 708 19.54 12.50 16.24
CA GLY A 708 18.17 12.64 15.76
C GLY A 708 17.89 11.77 14.54
N ILE A 709 16.66 11.27 14.46
CA ILE A 709 16.15 10.46 13.35
C ILE A 709 15.17 11.29 12.53
N ILE A 710 15.39 11.38 11.22
CA ILE A 710 14.40 11.85 10.26
C ILE A 710 13.72 10.64 9.65
N TYR A 711 12.41 10.54 9.86
CA TYR A 711 11.57 9.53 9.24
C TYR A 711 11.03 10.03 7.91
N VAL A 712 11.40 9.33 6.83
CA VAL A 712 10.97 9.62 5.48
C VAL A 712 10.04 8.51 4.98
N LEU A 713 8.84 8.87 4.51
CA LEU A 713 7.90 7.94 3.88
C LEU A 713 7.69 8.29 2.40
N GLU A 714 8.16 7.41 1.52
CA GLU A 714 7.91 7.49 0.09
C GLU A 714 6.61 6.75 -0.28
N GLU A 715 5.82 7.32 -1.19
CA GLU A 715 4.52 6.77 -1.63
C GLU A 715 3.54 6.55 -0.46
N GLY A 716 3.50 7.49 0.49
CA GLY A 716 2.69 7.40 1.71
C GLY A 716 1.18 7.27 1.49
N CYS A 717 0.67 7.59 0.28
CA CYS A 717 -0.73 7.35 -0.09
C CYS A 717 -1.04 5.87 -0.41
N LYS A 718 -0.03 5.02 -0.57
CA LYS A 718 -0.17 3.57 -0.81
C LYS A 718 0.02 2.74 0.46
N ASP A 719 0.50 3.35 1.55
CA ASP A 719 0.77 2.66 2.81
C ASP A 719 -0.45 2.67 3.74
N THR A 720 -0.63 1.60 4.53
CA THR A 720 -1.69 1.61 5.53
C THR A 720 -1.30 2.54 6.68
N GLU A 721 -2.26 3.27 7.23
CA GLU A 721 -1.96 4.28 8.23
C GLU A 721 -1.26 3.72 9.49
N ILE A 722 -1.65 2.52 9.94
CA ILE A 722 -1.00 1.84 11.07
C ILE A 722 0.47 1.49 10.80
N ASP A 723 0.80 1.14 9.55
CA ASP A 723 2.17 0.87 9.13
C ASP A 723 2.97 2.19 9.06
N SER A 724 2.35 3.27 8.58
CA SER A 724 2.95 4.60 8.47
C SER A 724 3.30 5.22 9.82
N ILE A 725 2.46 5.05 10.85
CA ILE A 725 2.73 5.58 12.20
C ILE A 725 3.66 4.68 13.03
N SER A 726 3.89 3.44 12.60
CA SER A 726 4.65 2.44 13.37
C SER A 726 6.00 2.94 13.90
N PRO A 727 6.83 3.67 13.13
CA PRO A 727 8.08 4.24 13.63
C PRO A 727 7.85 5.36 14.66
N MET A 728 6.83 6.20 14.48
CA MET A 728 6.54 7.36 15.32
C MET A 728 6.19 6.97 16.76
N VAL A 729 5.56 5.80 16.93
CA VAL A 729 5.11 5.26 18.22
C VAL A 729 5.98 4.11 18.73
N PHE A 730 7.06 3.76 18.03
CA PHE A 730 7.94 2.68 18.44
C PHE A 730 8.75 3.07 19.70
N PRO A 731 8.66 2.35 20.83
CA PRO A 731 9.22 2.80 22.11
C PRO A 731 10.69 3.23 22.07
N GLU A 732 11.51 2.48 21.34
CA GLU A 732 12.95 2.67 21.25
C GLU A 732 13.32 3.90 20.40
N TYR A 733 12.49 4.30 19.43
CA TYR A 733 12.78 5.40 18.50
C TYR A 733 11.90 6.63 18.67
N ARG A 734 10.72 6.51 19.29
CA ARG A 734 9.72 7.59 19.35
C ARG A 734 10.27 8.88 19.94
N HIS A 735 11.23 8.83 20.86
CA HIS A 735 11.88 10.01 21.42
C HIS A 735 13.03 10.55 20.54
N LYS A 736 13.66 9.68 19.74
CA LYS A 736 14.77 10.03 18.82
C LYS A 736 14.30 10.63 17.49
N ILE A 737 13.03 10.43 17.11
CA ILE A 737 12.48 11.03 15.88
C ILE A 737 12.37 12.54 16.05
N THR A 738 13.08 13.29 15.22
CA THR A 738 13.13 14.76 15.24
C THR A 738 12.27 15.40 14.16
N GLY A 739 11.91 14.63 13.12
CA GLY A 739 11.05 15.10 12.04
C GLY A 739 10.53 13.97 11.17
N VAL A 740 9.40 14.23 10.51
CA VAL A 740 8.76 13.32 9.57
C VAL A 740 8.54 14.02 8.23
N VAL A 741 8.93 13.38 7.13
CA VAL A 741 8.68 13.87 5.77
C VAL A 741 7.91 12.78 5.01
N MET A 742 6.69 13.09 4.56
CA MET A 742 5.87 12.15 3.79
C MET A 742 5.52 12.70 2.42
N LEU A 743 5.65 11.85 1.40
CA LEU A 743 5.26 12.19 0.04
C LEU A 743 4.33 11.16 -0.57
N GLY A 744 3.36 11.62 -1.34
CA GLY A 744 2.42 10.73 -2.02
C GLY A 744 1.52 11.45 -3.01
N ASP A 745 0.70 10.66 -3.68
CA ASP A 745 -0.30 11.13 -4.63
C ASP A 745 -1.63 10.41 -4.34
N GLU A 746 -2.60 11.16 -3.82
CA GLU A 746 -3.93 10.66 -3.44
C GLU A 746 -4.76 10.20 -4.65
N ARG A 747 -4.34 10.55 -5.88
CA ARG A 747 -4.97 10.13 -7.14
C ARG A 747 -4.30 8.89 -7.74
N GLN A 748 -3.22 8.37 -7.13
CA GLN A 748 -2.59 7.09 -7.47
C GLN A 748 -2.99 6.00 -6.46
N LEU A 749 -2.29 4.86 -6.46
CA LEU A 749 -2.70 3.66 -5.74
C LEU A 749 -2.84 3.88 -4.23
N GLU A 750 -3.93 3.32 -3.71
CA GLU A 750 -4.23 3.19 -2.29
C GLU A 750 -3.69 1.87 -1.71
N PRO A 751 -3.72 1.71 -0.38
CA PRO A 751 -3.35 0.48 0.28
C PRO A 751 -4.22 -0.68 -0.18
N CYS A 752 -3.59 -1.83 -0.43
CA CYS A 752 -4.30 -3.04 -0.80
C CYS A 752 -4.99 -3.62 0.44
N ASN A 753 -6.29 -3.38 0.55
CA ASN A 753 -7.12 -3.95 1.60
C ASN A 753 -7.51 -5.39 1.22
N THR A 754 -6.83 -6.36 1.84
CA THR A 754 -7.02 -7.80 1.60
C THR A 754 -8.20 -8.39 2.38
N SER A 755 -8.88 -7.60 3.21
CA SER A 755 -10.02 -8.11 3.96
C SER A 755 -11.13 -8.58 3.03
N ALA A 756 -11.87 -9.59 3.48
CA ALA A 756 -13.00 -10.12 2.72
C ALA A 756 -14.11 -9.06 2.63
N LYS A 757 -14.58 -8.79 1.41
CA LYS A 757 -15.61 -7.79 1.11
C LYS A 757 -16.79 -8.44 0.39
N GLY A 758 -18.01 -8.07 0.76
CA GLY A 758 -19.24 -8.59 0.18
C GLY A 758 -20.50 -8.04 0.86
N GLN A 759 -21.65 -8.70 0.67
CA GLN A 759 -22.86 -8.43 1.47
C GLN A 759 -22.59 -8.71 2.96
N LEU A 760 -21.73 -9.69 3.23
CA LEU A 760 -21.18 -10.02 4.54
C LEU A 760 -19.74 -9.55 4.58
N CYS A 761 -19.36 -8.85 5.64
CA CYS A 761 -17.98 -8.46 5.93
C CYS A 761 -17.67 -8.93 7.36
N PHE A 762 -16.41 -9.24 7.69
CA PHE A 762 -16.08 -9.73 9.03
C PHE A 762 -15.35 -8.69 9.88
N ASN A 763 -14.73 -7.72 9.23
CA ASN A 763 -13.98 -6.66 9.88
C ASN A 763 -14.85 -5.42 10.11
N ASN A 764 -15.15 -5.15 11.39
CA ASN A 764 -15.90 -3.99 11.88
C ASN A 764 -15.36 -2.66 11.32
N PHE A 765 -14.05 -2.57 11.06
CA PHE A 765 -13.35 -1.36 10.63
C PHE A 765 -12.66 -1.57 9.29
N THR A 766 -13.27 -2.35 8.38
CA THR A 766 -12.68 -2.70 7.07
C THR A 766 -12.14 -1.47 6.33
N ASP A 767 -12.87 -0.36 6.35
CA ASP A 767 -12.51 0.84 5.60
C ASP A 767 -11.25 1.53 6.16
N ARG A 768 -10.95 1.35 7.45
CA ARG A 768 -9.73 1.90 8.09
C ARG A 768 -8.45 1.43 7.39
N LEU A 769 -8.44 0.20 6.88
CA LEU A 769 -7.29 -0.37 6.15
C LEU A 769 -7.07 0.28 4.77
N SER A 770 -8.02 1.07 4.28
CA SER A 770 -7.99 1.76 2.99
C SER A 770 -7.68 3.26 3.10
N ILE A 771 -7.54 3.81 4.31
CA ILE A 771 -7.28 5.24 4.55
C ILE A 771 -5.79 5.45 4.85
N PRO A 772 -5.01 6.09 3.96
CA PRO A 772 -3.60 6.43 4.24
C PRO A 772 -3.47 7.66 5.14
N LEU A 773 -2.41 7.70 5.96
CA LEU A 773 -2.14 8.83 6.87
C LEU A 773 -2.08 10.17 6.13
N LEU A 774 -1.27 10.25 5.05
CA LEU A 774 -1.08 11.49 4.29
C LEU A 774 -2.40 12.01 3.73
N SER A 775 -3.18 11.12 3.11
CA SER A 775 -4.48 11.47 2.52
C SER A 775 -5.46 11.98 3.58
N ARG A 776 -5.50 11.34 4.75
CA ARG A 776 -6.36 11.79 5.86
C ARG A 776 -5.91 13.14 6.40
N LEU A 777 -4.63 13.31 6.70
CA LEU A 777 -4.09 14.57 7.24
C LEU A 777 -4.36 15.74 6.28
N LYS A 778 -4.11 15.53 4.98
CA LYS A 778 -4.40 16.53 3.93
C LYS A 778 -5.91 16.82 3.86
N ALA A 779 -6.75 15.79 3.89
CA ALA A 779 -8.21 15.95 3.83
C ALA A 779 -8.78 16.72 5.03
N GLU A 780 -8.21 16.61 6.24
CA GLU A 780 -8.67 17.40 7.40
C GLU A 780 -7.93 18.75 7.53
N GLY A 781 -7.08 19.10 6.55
CA GLY A 781 -6.51 20.45 6.43
C GLY A 781 -5.13 20.62 7.03
N PHE A 782 -4.35 19.56 7.19
CA PHE A 782 -2.93 19.68 7.56
C PHE A 782 -2.13 20.42 6.46
N PRO A 783 -1.14 21.27 6.79
CA PRO A 783 -0.29 21.91 5.80
C PRO A 783 0.37 20.90 4.86
N CYS A 784 0.13 21.05 3.55
CA CYS A 784 0.70 20.18 2.53
C CYS A 784 1.17 21.04 1.36
N THR A 785 2.42 20.85 0.93
CA THR A 785 2.94 21.50 -0.27
C THR A 785 2.55 20.67 -1.48
N GLU A 786 1.82 21.27 -2.43
CA GLU A 786 1.44 20.60 -3.67
C GLU A 786 2.41 20.95 -4.79
N LEU A 787 3.05 19.93 -5.36
CA LEU A 787 3.83 20.03 -6.60
C LEU A 787 2.89 19.70 -7.75
N VAL A 788 2.63 20.65 -8.66
CA VAL A 788 1.67 20.51 -9.76
C VAL A 788 2.32 20.54 -11.15
N VAL A 789 3.58 21.03 -11.27
CA VAL A 789 4.29 21.13 -12.55
C VAL A 789 5.03 19.82 -12.86
N GLN A 790 4.54 19.08 -13.85
CA GLN A 790 5.14 17.83 -14.30
C GLN A 790 6.22 18.07 -15.36
N HIS A 791 7.35 17.34 -15.26
CA HIS A 791 8.50 17.42 -16.16
C HIS A 791 8.83 16.09 -16.87
N ARG A 792 7.98 15.07 -16.70
CA ARG A 792 8.22 13.70 -17.21
C ARG A 792 7.67 13.51 -18.62
N MET A 793 6.40 13.79 -18.78
CA MET A 793 5.57 13.45 -19.93
C MET A 793 5.60 14.59 -20.94
N SER A 794 5.50 14.28 -22.24
CA SER A 794 5.12 15.32 -23.20
C SER A 794 3.74 15.90 -22.85
N LYS A 795 3.47 17.14 -23.27
CA LYS A 795 2.17 17.79 -23.09
C LYS A 795 1.00 16.96 -23.63
N HIS A 796 1.21 16.18 -24.68
CA HIS A 796 0.20 15.30 -25.29
C HIS A 796 -0.14 14.12 -24.40
N ILE A 797 0.86 13.48 -23.79
CA ILE A 797 0.65 12.35 -22.87
C ILE A 797 0.01 12.83 -21.56
N ALA A 798 0.47 13.97 -21.04
CA ALA A 798 0.01 14.56 -19.77
C ALA A 798 -1.42 15.14 -19.84
N HIS A 799 -1.90 15.51 -21.03
CA HIS A 799 -3.20 16.16 -21.21
C HIS A 799 -4.35 15.32 -20.63
N TRP A 800 -4.46 14.05 -21.04
CA TRP A 800 -5.57 13.20 -20.62
C TRP A 800 -5.59 12.94 -19.10
N PRO A 801 -4.47 12.51 -18.47
CA PRO A 801 -4.42 12.36 -17.01
C PRO A 801 -4.73 13.66 -16.27
N SER A 802 -4.21 14.80 -16.75
CA SER A 802 -4.45 16.11 -16.12
C SER A 802 -5.95 16.42 -16.04
N GLN A 803 -6.67 16.31 -17.17
CA GLN A 803 -8.11 16.59 -17.22
C GLN A 803 -8.95 15.57 -16.43
N ASN A 804 -8.61 14.28 -16.51
CA ASN A 804 -9.48 13.21 -16.02
C ASN A 804 -9.21 12.74 -14.59
N PHE A 805 -8.00 12.98 -14.05
CA PHE A 805 -7.63 12.58 -12.67
C PHE A 805 -7.33 13.76 -11.75
N TYR A 806 -6.92 14.90 -12.31
CA TYR A 806 -6.49 16.08 -11.55
C TYR A 806 -7.29 17.35 -11.89
N ALA A 807 -8.43 17.22 -12.58
CA ALA A 807 -9.31 18.34 -12.96
C ALA A 807 -8.57 19.52 -13.65
N GLY A 808 -7.56 19.21 -14.46
CA GLY A 808 -6.72 20.19 -15.15
C GLY A 808 -5.60 20.81 -14.30
N GLY A 809 -5.49 20.43 -13.02
CA GLY A 809 -4.50 20.98 -12.09
C GLY A 809 -3.05 20.52 -12.31
N MET A 810 -2.81 19.47 -13.10
CA MET A 810 -1.45 19.05 -13.45
C MET A 810 -0.94 19.88 -14.63
N LEU A 811 0.05 20.72 -14.37
CA LEU A 811 0.65 21.66 -15.32
C LEU A 811 1.90 21.09 -15.99
N ASN A 812 2.22 21.58 -17.18
CA ASN A 812 3.39 21.15 -17.95
C ASN A 812 4.59 22.07 -17.68
N GLY A 813 5.73 21.49 -17.32
CA GLY A 813 6.99 22.21 -17.15
C GLY A 813 7.73 22.45 -18.48
N PRO A 814 8.81 23.25 -18.46
CA PRO A 814 9.62 23.52 -19.65
C PRO A 814 10.16 22.24 -20.30
N GLY A 815 10.17 22.19 -21.64
CA GLY A 815 10.69 21.08 -22.43
C GLY A 815 9.67 19.95 -22.69
N THR A 816 8.49 20.00 -22.08
CA THR A 816 7.42 19.01 -22.31
C THR A 816 6.65 19.27 -23.62
N GLU A 817 6.80 20.46 -24.19
CA GLU A 817 6.22 20.93 -25.44
C GLU A 817 7.00 20.53 -26.69
N HIS A 818 8.24 20.04 -26.55
CA HIS A 818 9.05 19.59 -27.67
C HIS A 818 8.40 18.41 -28.40
N THR A 819 8.35 18.48 -29.73
CA THR A 819 7.83 17.40 -30.59
C THR A 819 8.76 16.18 -30.55
N LEU A 820 8.22 15.00 -30.86
CA LEU A 820 8.97 13.75 -30.87
C LEU A 820 10.06 13.81 -31.93
N ALA A 821 9.74 14.37 -33.11
CA ALA A 821 10.70 14.59 -34.19
C ALA A 821 11.91 15.44 -33.77
N HIS A 822 11.71 16.44 -32.90
CA HIS A 822 12.81 17.25 -32.38
C HIS A 822 13.57 16.56 -31.25
N LYS A 823 12.85 15.94 -30.31
CA LYS A 823 13.43 15.37 -29.08
C LYS A 823 14.13 14.02 -29.31
N LYS A 824 13.54 13.16 -30.15
CA LYS A 824 14.00 11.80 -30.49
C LYS A 824 13.62 11.45 -31.94
N PRO A 825 14.37 11.96 -32.94
CA PRO A 825 14.04 11.76 -34.35
C PRO A 825 13.99 10.28 -34.74
N GLY A 826 14.91 9.43 -34.27
CA GLY A 826 14.87 7.99 -34.56
C GLY A 826 13.61 7.31 -34.00
N LEU A 827 13.20 7.64 -32.77
CA LEU A 827 11.95 7.12 -32.20
C LEU A 827 10.71 7.63 -32.97
N TYR A 828 10.74 8.88 -33.45
CA TYR A 828 9.69 9.41 -34.32
C TYR A 828 9.54 8.57 -35.59
N TYR A 829 10.65 8.29 -36.30
CA TYR A 829 10.62 7.46 -37.51
C TYR A 829 10.18 6.01 -37.22
N CYS A 830 10.65 5.43 -36.11
CA CYS A 830 10.24 4.10 -35.67
C CYS A 830 8.72 4.02 -35.44
N ALA A 831 8.17 4.93 -34.64
CA ALA A 831 6.73 5.00 -34.35
C ALA A 831 5.91 5.26 -35.63
N MET A 832 6.39 6.17 -36.48
CA MET A 832 5.77 6.50 -37.76
C MET A 832 5.69 5.30 -38.70
N ASN A 833 6.77 4.52 -38.80
CA ASN A 833 6.82 3.30 -39.61
C ASN A 833 5.83 2.24 -39.11
N ILE A 834 5.77 2.03 -37.78
CA ILE A 834 4.84 1.07 -37.17
C ILE A 834 3.39 1.45 -37.49
N ILE A 835 2.98 2.68 -37.19
CA ILE A 835 1.57 3.10 -37.35
C ILE A 835 1.19 3.18 -38.83
N SER A 836 2.02 3.77 -39.68
CA SER A 836 1.71 3.91 -41.12
C SER A 836 1.62 2.57 -41.85
N ARG A 837 2.34 1.54 -41.36
CA ARG A 837 2.24 0.16 -41.87
C ARG A 837 0.90 -0.49 -41.52
N LEU A 838 0.37 -0.17 -40.34
CA LEU A 838 -0.89 -0.72 -39.82
C LEU A 838 -2.11 0.06 -40.32
N ASP A 839 -1.95 1.34 -40.59
CA ASP A 839 -2.98 2.24 -41.09
C ASP A 839 -2.41 3.17 -42.17
N ALA A 840 -2.65 2.81 -43.43
CA ALA A 840 -2.19 3.60 -44.57
C ALA A 840 -2.79 5.02 -44.61
N SER A 841 -3.92 5.26 -43.92
CA SER A 841 -4.54 6.59 -43.83
C SER A 841 -3.79 7.54 -42.90
N PHE A 842 -2.92 7.04 -42.03
CA PHE A 842 -2.14 7.85 -41.09
C PHE A 842 -1.29 8.92 -41.78
N ASN A 843 -0.76 8.61 -42.97
CA ASN A 843 0.03 9.52 -43.81
C ASN A 843 -0.74 10.74 -44.33
N THR A 844 -2.08 10.76 -44.22
CA THR A 844 -2.93 11.87 -44.69
C THR A 844 -3.22 12.92 -43.62
N THR A 845 -2.66 12.78 -42.40
CA THR A 845 -2.79 13.78 -41.34
C THR A 845 -1.97 15.03 -41.70
N THR A 846 -2.63 16.11 -42.13
CA THR A 846 -1.96 17.33 -42.64
C THR A 846 -1.41 18.26 -41.55
N ASP A 847 -1.81 18.07 -40.28
CA ASP A 847 -1.34 18.90 -39.16
C ASP A 847 -0.22 18.20 -38.35
N PRO A 848 1.00 18.78 -38.30
CA PRO A 848 2.12 18.24 -37.52
C PRO A 848 1.83 18.05 -36.03
N VAL A 849 0.96 18.88 -35.43
CA VAL A 849 0.64 18.77 -33.99
C VAL A 849 -0.23 17.54 -33.72
N ASN A 850 -1.27 17.33 -34.54
CA ASN A 850 -2.11 16.14 -34.44
C ASN A 850 -1.33 14.86 -34.78
N GLN A 851 -0.39 14.92 -35.71
CA GLN A 851 0.50 13.80 -36.00
C GLN A 851 1.40 13.47 -34.79
N ASP A 852 2.04 14.46 -34.18
CA ASP A 852 2.86 14.25 -32.98
C ASP A 852 2.03 13.65 -31.84
N LYS A 853 0.81 14.17 -31.62
CA LYS A 853 -0.14 13.61 -30.66
C LYS A 853 -0.42 12.14 -30.96
N ALA A 854 -0.80 11.82 -32.20
CA ALA A 854 -1.19 10.47 -32.59
C ALA A 854 -0.06 9.44 -32.57
N LEU A 855 1.19 9.86 -32.82
CA LEU A 855 2.36 9.01 -32.61
C LEU A 855 2.59 8.71 -31.13
N ARG A 856 2.35 9.70 -30.26
CA ARG A 856 2.63 9.60 -28.82
C ARG A 856 1.53 8.91 -28.02
N THR A 857 0.25 9.04 -28.38
CA THR A 857 -0.90 8.55 -27.57
C THR A 857 -1.84 7.63 -28.34
N HIS A 858 -1.30 6.60 -28.98
CA HIS A 858 -2.08 5.71 -29.86
C HIS A 858 -2.83 4.57 -29.13
N TYR A 859 -4.01 4.20 -29.63
CA TYR A 859 -4.79 3.03 -29.21
C TYR A 859 -4.92 2.03 -30.37
N PHE A 860 -4.50 0.79 -30.15
CA PHE A 860 -4.68 -0.31 -31.08
C PHE A 860 -5.91 -1.11 -30.69
N SER A 861 -6.99 -0.97 -31.48
CA SER A 861 -8.23 -1.73 -31.28
C SER A 861 -8.11 -3.12 -31.93
N ILE A 862 -7.82 -4.12 -31.10
CA ILE A 862 -7.53 -5.50 -31.49
C ILE A 862 -8.68 -6.39 -31.00
N ALA A 863 -9.42 -6.99 -31.94
CA ALA A 863 -10.45 -7.97 -31.61
C ALA A 863 -9.80 -9.28 -31.12
N GLY A 864 -10.19 -9.73 -29.94
CA GLY A 864 -9.65 -10.95 -29.33
C GLY A 864 -10.66 -11.70 -28.48
N THR A 865 -10.18 -12.73 -27.80
CA THR A 865 -10.99 -13.51 -26.84
C THR A 865 -10.41 -13.34 -25.44
N ARG A 866 -11.18 -12.73 -24.53
CA ARG A 866 -10.80 -12.58 -23.12
C ARG A 866 -11.01 -13.92 -22.42
N ASP A 867 -9.91 -14.59 -22.07
CA ASP A 867 -9.87 -15.87 -21.38
C ASP A 867 -9.41 -15.66 -19.93
N SER A 868 -9.99 -16.43 -19.00
CA SER A 868 -9.67 -16.43 -17.57
C SER A 868 -9.31 -17.84 -17.05
N SER A 869 -9.04 -18.79 -17.94
CA SER A 869 -8.67 -20.18 -17.63
C SER A 869 -7.44 -20.30 -16.73
N LYS A 870 -6.51 -19.34 -16.80
CA LYS A 870 -5.36 -19.20 -15.89
C LYS A 870 -5.70 -18.49 -14.56
N ARG A 871 -6.98 -18.52 -14.13
CA ARG A 871 -7.56 -17.80 -12.96
C ARG A 871 -7.36 -16.27 -12.96
N SER A 872 -6.88 -15.73 -14.07
CA SER A 872 -6.62 -14.31 -14.25
C SER A 872 -6.81 -13.98 -15.74
N PRO A 873 -7.48 -12.87 -16.09
CA PRO A 873 -7.75 -12.52 -17.47
C PRO A 873 -6.50 -12.36 -18.35
N PHE A 874 -6.62 -12.75 -19.62
CA PHE A 874 -5.66 -12.50 -20.70
C PHE A 874 -6.34 -12.51 -22.07
N VAL A 875 -5.67 -11.94 -23.08
CA VAL A 875 -6.08 -11.98 -24.49
C VAL A 875 -4.86 -12.32 -25.33
N ASN A 876 -4.82 -13.52 -25.92
CA ASN A 876 -3.67 -13.96 -26.72
C ASN A 876 -3.41 -13.06 -27.92
N GLU A 877 -4.46 -12.54 -28.55
CA GLU A 877 -4.36 -11.69 -29.74
C GLU A 877 -3.60 -10.38 -29.46
N HIS A 878 -3.71 -9.80 -28.27
CA HIS A 878 -2.95 -8.60 -27.90
C HIS A 878 -1.44 -8.89 -27.86
N VAL A 879 -1.06 -9.97 -27.17
CA VAL A 879 0.36 -10.35 -27.02
C VAL A 879 0.96 -10.73 -28.36
N ARG A 880 0.22 -11.49 -29.17
CA ARG A 880 0.63 -11.85 -30.53
C ARG A 880 0.82 -10.62 -31.40
N PHE A 881 -0.11 -9.66 -31.34
CA PHE A 881 0.00 -8.41 -32.08
C PHE A 881 1.28 -7.64 -31.71
N PHE A 882 1.57 -7.50 -30.42
CA PHE A 882 2.78 -6.83 -29.97
C PHE A 882 4.05 -7.45 -30.58
N PHE A 883 4.21 -8.78 -30.50
CA PHE A 883 5.42 -9.43 -31.02
C PHE A 883 5.53 -9.42 -32.54
N ASN A 884 4.42 -9.46 -33.26
CA ASN A 884 4.42 -9.48 -34.72
C ASN A 884 4.62 -8.08 -35.33
N GLU A 885 3.97 -7.07 -34.73
CA GLU A 885 3.80 -5.75 -35.37
C GLU A 885 4.59 -4.62 -34.71
N ILE A 886 4.99 -4.77 -33.45
CA ILE A 886 5.64 -3.68 -32.67
C ILE A 886 7.06 -4.06 -32.23
N PHE A 887 7.24 -5.26 -31.67
CA PHE A 887 8.45 -5.66 -30.97
C PHE A 887 9.72 -5.50 -31.81
N TRP A 888 9.70 -5.96 -33.07
CA TRP A 888 10.91 -6.01 -33.90
C TRP A 888 11.40 -4.62 -34.35
N ASP A 889 10.50 -3.67 -34.59
CA ASP A 889 10.89 -2.29 -34.92
C ASP A 889 11.49 -1.57 -33.70
N LEU A 890 10.93 -1.78 -32.50
CA LEU A 890 11.49 -1.25 -31.25
C LEU A 890 12.81 -1.93 -30.88
N HIS A 891 12.93 -3.24 -31.12
CA HIS A 891 14.17 -4.00 -30.92
C HIS A 891 15.28 -3.53 -31.85
N ALA A 892 14.97 -3.25 -33.11
CA ALA A 892 15.93 -2.69 -34.06
C ALA A 892 16.40 -1.27 -33.68
N TYR A 893 15.53 -0.46 -33.07
CA TYR A 893 15.88 0.89 -32.59
C TYR A 893 16.67 0.89 -31.28
N TYR A 894 16.20 0.18 -30.24
CA TYR A 894 16.82 0.24 -28.91
C TYR A 894 17.92 -0.80 -28.67
N GLY A 895 17.90 -1.94 -29.39
CA GLY A 895 18.87 -3.02 -29.24
C GLY A 895 19.07 -3.44 -27.77
N GLU A 896 20.30 -3.35 -27.29
CA GLU A 896 20.70 -3.73 -25.92
C GLU A 896 20.09 -2.87 -24.81
N SER A 897 19.55 -1.70 -25.15
CA SER A 897 18.91 -0.79 -24.20
C SER A 897 17.39 -0.96 -24.14
N MET A 898 16.82 -1.98 -24.79
CA MET A 898 15.36 -2.14 -24.89
C MET A 898 14.68 -2.28 -23.53
N ASN A 899 15.29 -2.98 -22.58
CA ASN A 899 14.72 -3.16 -21.24
C ASN A 899 14.51 -1.85 -20.49
N GLU A 900 15.46 -0.92 -20.61
CA GLU A 900 15.42 0.37 -19.91
C GLU A 900 14.47 1.35 -20.60
N ASN A 901 14.27 1.19 -21.92
CA ASN A 901 13.55 2.16 -22.73
C ASN A 901 12.10 1.79 -23.05
N VAL A 902 11.74 0.50 -23.03
CA VAL A 902 10.41 -0.02 -23.38
C VAL A 902 9.82 -0.79 -22.20
N MET A 903 8.68 -0.30 -21.70
CA MET A 903 7.94 -0.92 -20.61
C MET A 903 6.58 -1.43 -21.09
N ILE A 904 6.29 -2.70 -20.84
CA ILE A 904 4.96 -3.30 -20.99
C ILE A 904 4.28 -3.32 -19.62
N ILE A 905 3.14 -2.64 -19.53
CA ILE A 905 2.29 -2.60 -18.33
C ILE A 905 1.08 -3.48 -18.59
N VAL A 906 0.91 -4.50 -17.75
CA VAL A 906 -0.26 -5.38 -17.81
C VAL A 906 -1.13 -5.20 -16.58
N ALA A 907 -2.45 -5.26 -16.76
CA ALA A 907 -3.35 -5.31 -15.62
C ALA A 907 -3.19 -6.66 -14.89
N TYR A 908 -3.36 -7.76 -15.62
CA TYR A 908 -3.61 -9.08 -15.03
C TYR A 908 -2.39 -10.00 -15.03
N LYS A 909 -2.28 -10.84 -13.99
CA LYS A 909 -1.21 -11.85 -13.87
C LYS A 909 -1.22 -12.85 -15.02
N GLY A 910 -2.41 -13.28 -15.46
CA GLY A 910 -2.57 -14.16 -16.62
C GLY A 910 -1.99 -13.53 -17.89
N THR A 911 -2.23 -12.23 -18.11
CA THR A 911 -1.64 -11.50 -19.24
C THR A 911 -0.11 -11.44 -19.12
N LYS A 912 0.40 -11.14 -17.91
CA LYS A 912 1.85 -11.16 -17.62
C LYS A 912 2.50 -12.49 -18.00
N GLN A 913 1.88 -13.61 -17.62
CA GLN A 913 2.39 -14.95 -17.91
C GLN A 913 2.51 -15.20 -19.41
N ILE A 914 1.53 -14.78 -20.22
CA ILE A 914 1.58 -14.95 -21.69
C ILE A 914 2.72 -14.14 -22.31
N TYR A 915 2.95 -12.89 -21.87
CA TYR A 915 4.14 -12.12 -22.31
C TYR A 915 5.44 -12.83 -21.91
N GLN A 916 5.55 -13.33 -20.68
CA GLN A 916 6.73 -14.06 -20.23
C GLN A 916 6.96 -15.34 -21.06
N GLU A 917 5.89 -16.07 -21.39
CA GLU A 917 5.94 -17.24 -22.27
C GLU A 917 6.49 -16.91 -23.65
N ALA A 918 5.97 -15.86 -24.30
CA ALA A 918 6.46 -15.42 -25.60
C ALA A 918 7.91 -14.91 -25.55
N MET A 919 8.27 -14.12 -24.53
CA MET A 919 9.65 -13.64 -24.32
C MET A 919 10.62 -14.79 -24.14
N SER A 920 10.35 -15.72 -23.22
CA SER A 920 11.21 -16.87 -22.95
C SER A 920 11.38 -17.77 -24.16
N TYR A 921 10.34 -17.95 -24.98
CA TYR A 921 10.44 -18.67 -26.24
C TYR A 921 11.42 -17.99 -27.21
N LEU A 922 11.30 -16.66 -27.39
CA LEU A 922 12.19 -15.89 -28.26
C LEU A 922 13.65 -15.92 -27.76
N GLN A 923 13.88 -15.82 -26.44
CA GLN A 923 15.22 -15.96 -25.86
C GLN A 923 15.85 -17.31 -26.20
N LYS A 924 15.11 -18.40 -26.00
CA LYS A 924 15.62 -19.76 -26.25
C LYS A 924 15.86 -20.02 -27.73
N LYS A 925 14.90 -19.67 -28.59
CA LYS A 925 14.97 -19.96 -30.04
C LYS A 925 15.97 -19.08 -30.77
N HIS A 926 16.10 -17.82 -30.39
CA HIS A 926 16.87 -16.81 -31.12
C HIS A 926 18.05 -16.23 -30.33
N GLN A 927 18.33 -16.75 -29.13
CA GLN A 927 19.45 -16.34 -28.27
C GLN A 927 19.45 -14.83 -27.95
N ILE A 928 18.25 -14.26 -27.77
CA ILE A 928 18.07 -12.85 -27.44
C ILE A 928 18.40 -12.63 -25.96
N PRO A 929 19.35 -11.74 -25.60
CA PRO A 929 19.64 -11.40 -24.22
C PRO A 929 18.46 -10.72 -23.51
N ALA A 930 18.39 -10.83 -22.17
CA ALA A 930 17.31 -10.21 -21.39
C ALA A 930 17.27 -8.68 -21.49
N CYS A 931 18.42 -8.01 -21.65
CA CYS A 931 18.50 -6.56 -21.86
C CYS A 931 17.85 -6.10 -23.17
N GLN A 932 17.77 -6.99 -24.16
CA GLN A 932 17.10 -6.76 -25.45
C GLN A 932 15.60 -7.09 -25.42
N LEU A 933 15.03 -7.41 -24.26
CA LEU A 933 13.60 -7.58 -24.08
C LEU A 933 13.02 -6.41 -23.28
N PRO A 934 11.77 -6.02 -23.55
CA PRO A 934 11.14 -4.93 -22.82
C PRO A 934 10.89 -5.32 -21.35
N GLN A 935 10.88 -4.32 -20.48
CA GLN A 935 10.55 -4.50 -19.08
C GLN A 935 9.05 -4.82 -18.92
N LEU A 936 8.72 -5.87 -18.18
CA LEU A 936 7.33 -6.34 -18.01
C LEU A 936 6.85 -6.20 -16.56
N LEU A 937 5.91 -5.29 -16.31
CA LEU A 937 5.40 -4.98 -14.98
C LEU A 937 3.87 -5.06 -14.92
N THR A 938 3.33 -5.37 -13.74
CA THR A 938 1.90 -5.12 -13.49
C THR A 938 1.68 -3.62 -13.23
N ILE A 939 0.45 -3.13 -13.39
CA ILE A 939 0.10 -1.73 -13.04
C ILE A 939 0.65 -1.36 -11.65
N ASP A 940 0.36 -2.17 -10.62
CA ASP A 940 0.74 -1.88 -9.24
C ASP A 940 2.26 -1.87 -9.00
N SER A 941 2.99 -2.69 -9.75
CA SER A 941 4.46 -2.77 -9.68
C SER A 941 5.14 -1.65 -10.46
N SER A 942 4.44 -1.00 -11.40
CA SER A 942 4.97 0.07 -12.25
C SER A 942 4.96 1.45 -11.57
N GLN A 943 4.25 1.60 -10.45
CA GLN A 943 4.28 2.84 -9.66
C GLN A 943 5.72 3.15 -9.21
N GLY A 944 6.10 4.43 -9.22
CA GLY A 944 7.49 4.89 -9.07
C GLY A 944 8.36 4.79 -10.34
N CYS A 945 8.12 3.80 -11.20
CA CYS A 945 8.90 3.61 -12.44
C CYS A 945 8.46 4.55 -13.57
N GLU A 946 9.31 4.66 -14.60
CA GLU A 946 9.08 5.44 -15.82
C GLU A 946 9.91 4.88 -16.99
N ALA A 947 9.42 5.01 -18.22
CA ALA A 947 10.13 4.60 -19.43
C ALA A 947 9.80 5.54 -20.61
N PRO A 948 10.74 5.77 -21.55
CA PRO A 948 10.49 6.42 -22.83
C PRO A 948 9.24 5.93 -23.55
N VAL A 949 9.11 4.62 -23.75
CA VAL A 949 7.97 3.98 -24.40
C VAL A 949 7.24 3.09 -23.41
N THR A 950 5.93 3.28 -23.29
CA THR A 950 5.05 2.42 -22.49
C THR A 950 3.96 1.82 -23.37
N ILE A 951 3.74 0.51 -23.21
CA ILE A 951 2.67 -0.23 -23.88
C ILE A 951 1.76 -0.85 -22.82
N ILE A 952 0.47 -0.53 -22.87
CA ILE A 952 -0.50 -0.90 -21.84
C ILE A 952 -1.45 -1.96 -22.39
N ASP A 953 -1.52 -3.10 -21.72
CA ASP A 953 -2.45 -4.20 -22.03
C ASP A 953 -3.29 -4.56 -20.80
N CYS A 954 -4.54 -4.11 -20.83
CA CYS A 954 -5.50 -4.39 -19.77
C CYS A 954 -6.35 -5.65 -20.05
N ALA A 955 -6.08 -6.39 -21.12
CA ALA A 955 -6.89 -7.54 -21.58
C ALA A 955 -8.39 -7.21 -21.80
N VAL A 956 -8.78 -5.94 -21.89
CA VAL A 956 -10.19 -5.51 -22.02
C VAL A 956 -10.63 -5.66 -23.46
N GLN A 957 -11.85 -6.17 -23.68
CA GLN A 957 -12.44 -6.35 -25.02
C GLN A 957 -13.74 -5.56 -25.21
N GLN A 958 -14.59 -5.52 -24.19
CA GLN A 958 -15.89 -4.88 -24.20
C GLN A 958 -16.22 -4.31 -22.81
N TYR A 959 -17.24 -3.48 -22.70
CA TYR A 959 -17.72 -2.93 -21.43
C TYR A 959 -19.25 -2.98 -21.36
N ASP A 960 -19.77 -3.48 -20.24
CA ASP A 960 -21.19 -3.41 -19.87
C ASP A 960 -21.21 -3.10 -18.36
N PRO A 961 -21.81 -1.98 -17.91
CA PRO A 961 -21.89 -1.62 -16.49
C PRO A 961 -22.44 -2.76 -15.61
N ARG A 962 -23.40 -3.54 -16.12
CA ARG A 962 -24.02 -4.67 -15.41
C ARG A 962 -23.10 -5.88 -15.26
N LEU A 963 -22.06 -5.98 -16.07
CA LEU A 963 -21.10 -7.10 -16.11
C LEU A 963 -19.66 -6.62 -15.89
N LYS A 964 -19.46 -5.50 -15.19
CA LYS A 964 -18.14 -4.87 -15.02
C LYS A 964 -17.07 -5.82 -14.49
N ASN A 965 -17.39 -6.67 -13.50
CA ASN A 965 -16.46 -7.65 -12.95
C ASN A 965 -15.96 -8.64 -14.00
N LYS A 966 -16.83 -9.06 -14.92
CA LYS A 966 -16.49 -9.98 -16.02
C LYS A 966 -15.66 -9.31 -17.11
N HIS A 967 -16.02 -8.07 -17.45
CA HIS A 967 -15.49 -7.38 -18.63
C HIS A 967 -14.19 -6.60 -18.35
N ILE A 968 -14.12 -5.89 -17.23
CA ILE A 968 -13.01 -4.99 -16.89
C ILE A 968 -12.38 -5.26 -15.52
N GLY A 969 -13.07 -5.97 -14.61
CA GLY A 969 -12.55 -6.27 -13.26
C GLY A 969 -12.03 -5.03 -12.52
N PHE A 970 -10.88 -5.11 -11.85
CA PHE A 970 -10.29 -3.98 -11.12
C PHE A 970 -9.77 -2.85 -12.00
N VAL A 971 -9.76 -2.98 -13.33
CA VAL A 971 -9.42 -1.86 -14.25
C VAL A 971 -10.50 -0.75 -14.15
N ASP A 972 -11.63 -1.03 -13.50
CA ASP A 972 -12.62 -0.06 -13.04
C ASP A 972 -12.05 1.04 -12.12
N ASP A 973 -10.91 0.78 -11.47
CA ASP A 973 -10.25 1.71 -10.56
C ASP A 973 -9.44 2.77 -11.33
N ASP A 974 -9.93 4.00 -11.31
CA ASP A 974 -9.31 5.18 -11.91
C ASP A 974 -7.88 5.43 -11.40
N LYS A 975 -7.56 5.09 -10.14
CA LYS A 975 -6.23 5.29 -9.55
C LYS A 975 -5.19 4.37 -10.18
N ARG A 976 -5.57 3.12 -10.49
CA ARG A 976 -4.75 2.16 -11.26
C ARG A 976 -4.49 2.67 -12.67
N MET A 977 -5.53 3.19 -13.32
CA MET A 977 -5.39 3.74 -14.67
C MET A 977 -4.52 5.00 -14.70
N ASN A 978 -4.60 5.86 -13.68
CA ASN A 978 -3.72 7.00 -13.51
C ASN A 978 -2.24 6.57 -13.43
N VAL A 979 -1.93 5.54 -12.63
CA VAL A 979 -0.57 4.97 -12.61
C VAL A 979 -0.14 4.50 -13.99
N ALA A 980 -0.95 3.68 -14.66
CA ALA A 980 -0.61 3.13 -15.98
C ALA A 980 -0.37 4.22 -17.02
N PHE A 981 -1.22 5.26 -17.04
CA PHE A 981 -1.18 6.33 -18.05
C PHE A 981 -0.05 7.35 -17.86
N THR A 982 0.62 7.34 -16.70
CA THR A 982 1.63 8.34 -16.32
C THR A 982 3.06 7.78 -16.23
N ARG A 983 3.31 6.58 -16.77
CA ARG A 983 4.66 5.97 -16.79
C ARG A 983 5.50 6.40 -18.00
N ALA A 984 4.86 6.72 -19.13
CA ALA A 984 5.53 7.07 -20.37
C ALA A 984 6.18 8.45 -20.31
N LYS A 985 7.38 8.62 -20.89
CA LYS A 985 7.99 9.93 -21.13
C LYS A 985 7.67 10.45 -22.53
N ASP A 986 7.86 9.59 -23.53
CA ASP A 986 7.88 9.98 -24.94
C ASP A 986 6.70 9.39 -25.73
N VAL A 987 6.37 8.11 -25.53
CA VAL A 987 5.27 7.40 -26.24
C VAL A 987 4.48 6.50 -25.28
N ARG A 988 3.16 6.60 -25.28
CA ARG A 988 2.20 5.73 -24.57
C ARG A 988 1.24 5.11 -25.57
N TRP A 989 1.31 3.79 -25.73
CA TRP A 989 0.36 3.03 -26.53
C TRP A 989 -0.52 2.12 -25.68
N VAL A 990 -1.77 1.95 -26.09
CA VAL A 990 -2.75 1.09 -25.40
C VAL A 990 -3.24 0.03 -26.38
N MET A 991 -3.33 -1.22 -25.92
CA MET A 991 -3.89 -2.33 -26.67
C MET A 991 -5.15 -2.84 -25.98
N GLY A 992 -6.24 -2.96 -26.73
CA GLY A 992 -7.51 -3.44 -26.23
C GLY A 992 -8.54 -3.67 -27.32
N GLY A 993 -9.70 -4.20 -26.96
CA GLY A 993 -10.82 -4.33 -27.90
C GLY A 993 -11.60 -3.03 -28.08
N ALA A 994 -12.75 -3.15 -28.75
CA ALA A 994 -13.58 -2.00 -29.12
C ALA A 994 -14.23 -1.31 -27.92
N CYS A 995 -14.56 -1.99 -26.82
CA CYS A 995 -14.92 -1.34 -25.53
C CYS A 995 -15.82 -0.05 -25.62
N SER A 996 -17.04 -0.12 -26.17
CA SER A 996 -17.93 1.05 -26.36
C SER A 996 -19.11 1.11 -25.39
N VAL A 997 -19.49 2.31 -24.96
CA VAL A 997 -20.62 2.62 -24.06
C VAL A 997 -21.99 2.54 -24.77
N ALA A 998 -22.12 1.78 -25.87
CA ALA A 998 -23.30 1.77 -26.74
C ALA A 998 -24.63 1.26 -26.10
N LEU A 999 -24.70 1.06 -24.78
CA LEU A 999 -25.91 0.62 -24.07
C LEU A 999 -26.55 1.76 -23.25
N ARG A 1000 -27.46 2.46 -23.95
CA ARG A 1000 -28.66 3.22 -23.54
C ARG A 1000 -28.79 3.71 -22.09
N SER A 1001 -29.00 5.03 -22.02
CA SER A 1001 -29.64 5.76 -20.92
C SER A 1001 -30.93 5.09 -20.44
N SER A 1002 -30.92 4.53 -19.24
CA SER A 1002 -32.13 4.32 -18.44
C SER A 1002 -31.98 5.06 -17.12
N GLN A 1003 -32.98 5.89 -16.83
CA GLN A 1003 -33.12 6.76 -15.67
C GLN A 1003 -32.77 6.05 -14.34
N GLY A 1004 -32.01 6.71 -13.46
CA GLY A 1004 -32.02 6.38 -12.03
C GLY A 1004 -30.73 6.60 -11.25
N ARG A 1005 -29.55 6.25 -11.78
CA ARG A 1005 -28.24 6.45 -11.12
C ARG A 1005 -27.16 6.65 -12.19
N GLN A 1006 -26.49 7.80 -12.19
CA GLN A 1006 -25.27 7.98 -12.99
C GLN A 1006 -24.15 7.14 -12.36
N GLU A 1007 -23.91 5.93 -12.88
CA GLU A 1007 -22.68 5.20 -12.57
C GLU A 1007 -21.52 5.88 -13.32
N THR A 1008 -20.43 6.18 -12.61
CA THR A 1008 -19.23 6.80 -13.19
C THR A 1008 -18.57 5.83 -14.16
N THR A 1009 -18.43 6.22 -15.43
CA THR A 1009 -17.78 5.39 -16.45
C THR A 1009 -16.26 5.27 -16.17
N PRO A 1010 -15.69 4.06 -16.19
CA PRO A 1010 -14.29 3.85 -15.86
C PRO A 1010 -13.31 4.60 -16.76
N ALA A 1011 -12.18 5.08 -16.22
CA ALA A 1011 -11.15 5.82 -16.95
C ALA A 1011 -10.69 5.14 -18.24
N TYR A 1012 -10.49 3.82 -18.24
CA TYR A 1012 -10.09 3.07 -19.44
C TYR A 1012 -11.10 3.25 -20.58
N VAL A 1013 -12.40 3.19 -20.26
CA VAL A 1013 -13.49 3.31 -21.23
C VAL A 1013 -13.60 4.76 -21.71
N ARG A 1014 -13.52 5.73 -20.80
CA ARG A 1014 -13.50 7.16 -21.13
C ARG A 1014 -12.36 7.49 -22.11
N TYR A 1015 -11.16 6.97 -21.87
CA TYR A 1015 -10.01 7.18 -22.76
C TYR A 1015 -10.25 6.60 -24.15
N ARG A 1016 -10.76 5.36 -24.22
CA ARG A 1016 -11.03 4.72 -25.51
C ARG A 1016 -12.12 5.46 -26.29
N ASP A 1017 -13.14 5.99 -25.62
CA ASP A 1017 -14.18 6.79 -26.29
C ASP A 1017 -13.65 8.16 -26.74
N GLU A 1018 -12.69 8.76 -26.02
CA GLU A 1018 -12.07 10.02 -26.43
C GLU A 1018 -11.23 9.90 -27.71
N VAL A 1019 -10.53 8.77 -27.90
CA VAL A 1019 -9.74 8.52 -29.12
C VAL A 1019 -10.58 8.06 -30.30
N GLU A 1020 -11.85 7.69 -30.09
CA GLU A 1020 -12.75 7.24 -31.16
C GLU A 1020 -12.99 8.37 -32.18
N GLY A 1021 -12.74 8.09 -33.47
CA GLY A 1021 -12.88 9.07 -34.54
C GLY A 1021 -11.73 10.09 -34.64
N THR A 1022 -10.68 9.93 -33.84
CA THR A 1022 -9.43 10.70 -33.94
C THR A 1022 -8.36 9.93 -34.72
N GLY A 1023 -7.24 10.59 -35.09
CA GLY A 1023 -6.06 9.92 -35.67
C GLY A 1023 -5.28 9.06 -34.67
N GLU A 1024 -5.69 9.01 -33.41
CA GLU A 1024 -5.02 8.29 -32.31
C GLU A 1024 -5.51 6.83 -32.18
N LEU A 1025 -6.36 6.36 -33.09
CA LEU A 1025 -6.97 5.02 -33.03
C LEU A 1025 -6.82 4.28 -34.37
N THR A 1026 -6.19 3.11 -34.34
CA THR A 1026 -6.21 2.16 -35.45
C THR A 1026 -7.05 0.94 -35.10
N LYS A 1027 -8.05 0.65 -35.94
CA LYS A 1027 -8.90 -0.54 -35.82
C LYS A 1027 -8.34 -1.66 -36.67
N LEU A 1028 -7.95 -2.76 -36.03
CA LEU A 1028 -7.24 -3.85 -36.69
C LEU A 1028 -8.13 -5.07 -36.86
N PRO A 1029 -8.34 -5.57 -38.09
CA PRO A 1029 -9.05 -6.82 -38.35
C PRO A 1029 -8.11 -8.01 -38.06
N MET A 1030 -7.74 -8.23 -36.79
CA MET A 1030 -6.98 -9.43 -36.44
C MET A 1030 -7.87 -10.68 -36.50
N GLN A 1031 -7.37 -11.72 -37.17
CA GLN A 1031 -8.00 -13.03 -37.15
C GLN A 1031 -7.84 -13.65 -35.76
N LYS A 1032 -8.97 -13.95 -35.10
CA LYS A 1032 -8.99 -14.65 -33.82
C LYS A 1032 -8.24 -15.97 -33.93
N LEU A 1033 -7.47 -16.30 -32.90
CA LEU A 1033 -6.75 -17.57 -32.84
C LEU A 1033 -7.74 -18.74 -32.76
N ARG A 1034 -7.40 -19.87 -33.38
CA ARG A 1034 -8.20 -21.09 -33.20
C ARG A 1034 -7.97 -21.62 -31.80
N GLN A 1035 -9.01 -22.19 -31.20
CA GLN A 1035 -8.91 -22.75 -29.85
C GLN A 1035 -7.88 -23.89 -29.82
N GLY A 1036 -6.90 -23.80 -28.91
CA GLY A 1036 -5.81 -24.77 -28.79
C GLY A 1036 -4.62 -24.56 -29.73
N GLU A 1037 -4.60 -23.49 -30.53
CA GLU A 1037 -3.47 -23.16 -31.39
C GLU A 1037 -2.26 -22.64 -30.58
N ASP A 1038 -1.13 -23.34 -30.67
CA ASP A 1038 0.15 -22.91 -30.07
C ASP A 1038 0.82 -21.85 -30.95
N TRP A 1039 0.32 -20.62 -30.85
CA TRP A 1039 0.79 -19.48 -31.63
C TRP A 1039 2.18 -19.00 -31.22
N ILE A 1040 2.60 -19.25 -29.98
CA ILE A 1040 3.92 -18.85 -29.47
C ILE A 1040 5.02 -19.56 -30.26
N LYS A 1041 4.84 -20.86 -30.55
CA LYS A 1041 5.79 -21.62 -31.39
C LYS A 1041 5.89 -21.11 -32.84
N LYS A 1042 4.94 -20.30 -33.29
CA LYS A 1042 4.94 -19.67 -34.62
C LYS A 1042 5.60 -18.30 -34.64
N LEU A 1043 6.07 -17.79 -33.49
CA LEU A 1043 6.86 -16.57 -33.46
C LEU A 1043 8.21 -16.81 -34.16
N GLU A 1044 8.52 -15.94 -35.11
CA GLU A 1044 9.76 -15.98 -35.88
C GLU A 1044 10.49 -14.65 -35.77
N LYS A 1045 11.82 -14.71 -35.81
CA LYS A 1045 12.66 -13.52 -35.87
C LYS A 1045 12.43 -12.77 -37.18
N ARG A 1046 12.00 -11.51 -37.08
CA ARG A 1046 11.92 -10.60 -38.22
C ARG A 1046 13.17 -9.72 -38.24
N THR A 1047 13.88 -9.71 -39.36
CA THR A 1047 15.00 -8.78 -39.57
C THR A 1047 14.42 -7.43 -40.00
N VAL A 1048 14.59 -6.41 -39.16
CA VAL A 1048 14.21 -5.03 -39.44
C VAL A 1048 15.50 -4.24 -39.57
N CYS A 1049 15.76 -3.66 -40.74
CA CYS A 1049 16.93 -2.83 -40.98
C CYS A 1049 16.52 -1.35 -40.89
N CYS A 1050 17.08 -0.62 -39.93
CA CYS A 1050 17.01 0.84 -39.90
C CYS A 1050 17.96 1.39 -40.98
N GLY A 1051 17.42 1.81 -42.13
CA GLY A 1051 18.21 2.30 -43.26
C GLY A 1051 18.90 3.66 -43.02
N LEU A 1052 18.62 4.30 -41.89
CA LEU A 1052 19.16 5.58 -41.44
C LEU A 1052 19.44 5.46 -39.94
N LYS A 1053 20.63 5.87 -39.50
CA LYS A 1053 20.94 6.08 -38.08
C LYS A 1053 20.70 7.54 -37.73
N PHE A 1054 19.93 7.78 -36.68
CA PHE A 1054 19.62 9.14 -36.22
C PHE A 1054 20.51 9.57 -35.05
N ARG A 1055 20.61 10.88 -34.80
CA ARG A 1055 21.49 11.43 -33.76
C ARG A 1055 21.23 10.83 -32.37
N ASP A 1056 19.98 10.52 -32.07
CA ASP A 1056 19.55 9.87 -30.83
C ASP A 1056 19.87 8.36 -30.77
N GLU A 1057 20.47 7.79 -31.81
CA GLU A 1057 20.87 6.38 -31.94
C GLU A 1057 22.40 6.18 -31.87
N VAL A 1058 23.16 7.26 -31.73
CA VAL A 1058 24.63 7.29 -31.83
C VAL A 1058 25.20 7.75 -30.50
N THR A 1059 26.24 7.08 -30.00
CA THR A 1059 26.91 7.49 -28.74
C THR A 1059 27.74 8.77 -28.95
N GLU A 1060 28.00 9.59 -27.92
CA GLU A 1060 28.85 10.80 -28.03
C GLU A 1060 30.23 10.53 -28.65
N THR A 1061 30.71 9.28 -28.58
CA THR A 1061 31.96 8.82 -29.18
C THR A 1061 31.87 8.46 -30.67
N GLU A 1062 30.66 8.33 -31.21
CA GLU A 1062 30.37 7.99 -32.61
C GLU A 1062 29.79 9.19 -33.40
N GLU A 1063 29.43 10.30 -32.74
CA GLU A 1063 29.17 11.62 -33.36
C GLU A 1063 30.46 12.27 -33.88
#